data_AF-A0A439CXV6-F1
#
_entry.id   AF-A0A439CXV6-F1
#
_cell.length_a   1.000
_cell.length_b   1.000
_cell.length_c   1.000
_cell.angle_alpha   90.00
_cell.angle_beta   90.00
_cell.angle_gamma   90.00
#
_symmetry.space_group_name_H-M   'P 1'
#
loop_
_entity.id
_entity.type
_entity.pdbx_description
1 polymer ?
#
loop_
_entity_poly.entity_id
_entity_poly.type
_entity_poly.pdbx_seq_one_letter_code
_entity_poly.pdbx_strand_id
1 'polypeptide(L)'
;MVEQPFTPYWLPLGRGQGPNSWVFFVVAQIAGRKRPLAVVTSAGGNAEEETLQGYPLTACCQRIVTIFADPTNHPAIRAEVALAAGYYVRDGNHEYRPEPIELPDLRRRSVDPQRWRPWNRTRVCEFPFISTCLLQGVGFDAHTGRTARTLSEPLATVYRDTSPEWGMVVVDITELDAVRYGIVGFPVSQAKLISSLGMEGSPFLFGDGMGRPAYGPDQVLDDVRLRRAMLAANYMTKFEYEVPSYAYTSELLHRTPLVDTDAMCLVWPSELDEDVHLPPVTLPIQIEQTGKYQAITRVVQRAIDLDQYHFDLSYFAKELLSMPNARDLLRHSILRLFDRLSTSKSFGQLIRLAFADQKTSGIGTDRRPFCRVNFSRSTPTQIVDVLSRFSFLRGIYLLQSPTQESDRLSVQLFEELVTQPQILSRAKVMLAGAYSSAMRQKIWLPTILKGSSTQLAPLEVFPVQQILVRFEVRREETWGETSTTHSYHCVCLSDGLLKPEHFAANFLLYIDTLDDMSADFFDPKAQLFSLSSGPGSFTNDPRSTAQVSPILTENFTLPLECPSPLYRGIFSPLVRDLALGGWTAIVSYETYEPRGASSGFSYRARYALTRARRQPITVDHPPPDLLGPEDLEVAGLKEFMAATAPEVDPAAIDRRLQELHQKHAASQQDPFLPPPHPLSVLNQEDAAQILLGSLKASRERKQAVCEAMETAEKWDSYPGYWKEKKT
;
A
#
# COMPACT_ATOMS: atom_id res chain seq x y z
N MET A 1 -66.73 -6.04 -19.41
CA MET A 1 -65.28 -5.78 -19.48
C MET A 1 -64.64 -6.61 -18.39
N VAL A 2 -63.77 -7.56 -18.74
CA VAL A 2 -62.98 -8.29 -17.76
C VAL A 2 -61.85 -7.34 -17.37
N GLU A 3 -61.86 -6.84 -16.13
CA GLU A 3 -60.73 -6.07 -15.59
C GLU A 3 -59.50 -6.98 -15.62
N GLN A 4 -58.45 -6.57 -16.34
CA GLN A 4 -57.18 -7.28 -16.27
C GLN A 4 -56.67 -7.22 -14.83
N PRO A 5 -56.30 -8.37 -14.22
CA PRO A 5 -55.75 -8.38 -12.88
C PRO A 5 -54.42 -7.61 -12.89
N PHE A 6 -54.34 -6.58 -12.04
CA PHE A 6 -53.13 -5.80 -11.86
C PHE A 6 -51.99 -6.72 -11.37
N THR A 7 -50.86 -6.71 -12.07
CA THR A 7 -49.67 -7.48 -11.67
C THR A 7 -48.75 -6.57 -10.86
N PRO A 8 -48.48 -6.89 -9.58
CA PRO A 8 -47.56 -6.09 -8.78
C PRO A 8 -46.17 -6.00 -9.40
N TYR A 9 -45.58 -4.82 -9.35
CA TYR A 9 -44.23 -4.57 -9.86
C TYR A 9 -43.45 -3.65 -8.93
N TRP A 10 -42.13 -3.68 -9.06
CA TRP A 10 -41.21 -2.82 -8.32
C TRP A 10 -40.91 -1.57 -9.13
N LEU A 11 -41.15 -0.40 -8.55
CA LEU A 11 -40.87 0.90 -9.16
C LEU A 11 -39.65 1.53 -8.46
N PRO A 12 -38.54 1.81 -9.17
CA PRO A 12 -37.39 2.49 -8.58
C PRO A 12 -37.71 3.91 -8.10
N LEU A 13 -37.16 4.30 -6.94
CA LEU A 13 -37.36 5.59 -6.28
C LEU A 13 -36.20 6.58 -6.50
N GLY A 14 -36.44 7.64 -7.28
CA GLY A 14 -35.49 8.72 -7.45
C GLY A 14 -34.48 8.47 -8.57
N ARG A 15 -33.42 9.29 -8.63
CA ARG A 15 -32.46 9.34 -9.76
C ARG A 15 -31.35 8.27 -9.73
N GLY A 16 -31.30 7.46 -8.67
CA GLY A 16 -30.26 6.46 -8.46
C GLY A 16 -28.95 7.04 -7.92
N GLN A 17 -28.31 6.30 -7.03
CA GLN A 17 -27.02 6.64 -6.42
C GLN A 17 -25.91 5.72 -6.95
N GLY A 18 -24.67 6.21 -6.96
CA GLY A 18 -23.50 5.41 -7.33
C GLY A 18 -23.25 4.23 -6.40
N PRO A 19 -22.39 3.26 -6.78
CA PRO A 19 -21.97 2.14 -5.92
C PRO A 19 -21.53 2.56 -4.53
N ASN A 20 -21.86 1.77 -3.51
CA ASN A 20 -21.47 2.04 -2.12
C ASN A 20 -20.13 1.40 -1.77
N SER A 21 -19.86 0.23 -2.36
CA SER A 21 -18.59 -0.47 -2.22
C SER A 21 -17.88 -0.59 -3.56
N TRP A 22 -16.56 -0.73 -3.54
CA TRP A 22 -15.73 -0.75 -4.74
C TRP A 22 -14.71 -1.88 -4.70
N VAL A 23 -14.60 -2.62 -5.81
CA VAL A 23 -13.50 -3.55 -6.05
C VAL A 23 -12.51 -2.94 -7.05
N PHE A 24 -11.23 -3.08 -6.77
CA PHE A 24 -10.13 -2.54 -7.55
C PHE A 24 -9.30 -3.71 -8.08
N PHE A 25 -9.09 -3.74 -9.39
CA PHE A 25 -8.28 -4.76 -10.07
C PHE A 25 -7.05 -4.12 -10.70
N VAL A 26 -5.89 -4.74 -10.49
CA VAL A 26 -4.69 -4.46 -11.28
C VAL A 26 -4.49 -5.62 -12.23
N VAL A 27 -4.39 -5.33 -13.53
CA VAL A 27 -4.21 -6.33 -14.58
C VAL A 27 -2.96 -6.05 -15.42
N ALA A 28 -2.39 -7.09 -16.02
CA ALA A 28 -1.32 -6.96 -17.01
C ALA A 28 -1.44 -8.01 -18.11
N GLN A 29 -0.85 -7.73 -19.28
CA GLN A 29 -0.77 -8.67 -20.39
C GLN A 29 0.20 -9.80 -20.07
N ILE A 30 -0.33 -10.97 -19.71
CA ILE A 30 0.42 -12.18 -19.38
C ILE A 30 -0.04 -13.31 -20.29
N ALA A 31 0.91 -13.86 -21.07
CA ALA A 31 0.66 -14.99 -21.97
C ALA A 31 -0.53 -14.73 -22.94
N GLY A 32 -0.62 -13.51 -23.48
CA GLY A 32 -1.63 -13.16 -24.48
C GLY A 32 -2.98 -12.69 -23.92
N ARG A 33 -3.15 -12.61 -22.60
CA ARG A 33 -4.39 -12.11 -21.97
C ARG A 33 -4.11 -11.13 -20.84
N LYS A 34 -5.04 -10.22 -20.58
CA LYS A 34 -5.03 -9.35 -19.40
C LYS A 34 -5.42 -10.16 -18.18
N ARG A 35 -4.48 -10.38 -17.25
CA ARG A 35 -4.66 -11.19 -16.05
C ARG A 35 -4.56 -10.34 -14.79
N PRO A 36 -5.38 -10.62 -13.77
CA PRO A 36 -5.28 -9.93 -12.48
C PRO A 36 -3.94 -10.23 -11.81
N LEU A 37 -3.34 -9.24 -11.17
CA LEU A 37 -2.10 -9.35 -10.39
C LEU A 37 -2.29 -8.86 -8.95
N ALA A 38 -3.34 -8.07 -8.69
CA ALA A 38 -3.78 -7.71 -7.35
C ALA A 38 -5.27 -7.36 -7.38
N VAL A 39 -5.96 -7.63 -6.28
CA VAL A 39 -7.36 -7.25 -6.08
C VAL A 39 -7.53 -6.68 -4.68
N VAL A 40 -8.18 -5.54 -4.57
CA VAL A 40 -8.48 -4.88 -3.29
C VAL A 40 -9.95 -4.46 -3.29
N THR A 41 -10.65 -4.65 -2.18
CA THR A 41 -12.00 -4.13 -1.97
C THR A 41 -12.01 -3.02 -0.94
N SER A 42 -12.95 -2.09 -1.09
CA SER A 42 -13.32 -1.09 -0.08
C SER A 42 -14.83 -1.19 0.10
N ALA A 43 -15.26 -1.76 1.22
CA ALA A 43 -16.68 -1.86 1.56
C ALA A 43 -17.17 -0.53 2.13
N GLY A 44 -18.21 0.05 1.53
CA GLY A 44 -18.86 1.25 2.04
C GLY A 44 -19.53 0.99 3.39
N GLY A 45 -19.59 2.01 4.23
CA GLY A 45 -20.33 1.97 5.48
C GLY A 45 -21.75 2.51 5.36
N ASN A 46 -22.34 2.86 6.50
CA ASN A 46 -23.67 3.47 6.57
C ASN A 46 -23.59 5.01 6.54
N ALA A 47 -22.45 5.59 6.91
CA ALA A 47 -22.20 7.02 6.78
C ALA A 47 -21.57 7.31 5.41
N GLU A 48 -21.95 8.44 4.78
CA GLU A 48 -21.40 8.84 3.47
C GLU A 48 -19.86 8.98 3.52
N GLU A 49 -19.33 9.40 4.66
CA GLU A 49 -17.90 9.53 4.98
C GLU A 49 -17.14 8.19 4.95
N GLU A 50 -17.83 7.07 5.16
CA GLU A 50 -17.26 5.71 5.10
C GLU A 50 -17.22 5.17 3.67
N THR A 51 -17.80 5.87 2.70
CA THR A 51 -17.97 5.39 1.31
C THR A 51 -17.00 6.09 0.36
N LEU A 52 -16.45 5.34 -0.60
CA LEU A 52 -15.65 5.90 -1.69
C LEU A 52 -16.58 6.38 -2.82
N GLN A 53 -17.43 7.37 -2.54
CA GLN A 53 -18.32 7.96 -3.55
C GLN A 53 -17.84 9.36 -3.94
N GLY A 54 -17.98 9.72 -5.22
CA GLY A 54 -17.60 11.05 -5.71
C GLY A 54 -16.09 11.26 -5.68
N TYR A 55 -15.66 12.43 -5.16
CA TYR A 55 -14.24 12.82 -5.13
C TYR A 55 -13.31 11.76 -4.49
N PRO A 56 -13.63 11.17 -3.31
CA PRO A 56 -12.85 10.09 -2.70
C PRO A 56 -12.44 8.96 -3.66
N LEU A 57 -13.36 8.45 -4.48
CA LEU A 57 -13.01 7.41 -5.47
C LEU A 57 -12.01 7.92 -6.50
N THR A 58 -12.22 9.15 -6.98
CA THR A 58 -11.33 9.77 -7.97
C THR A 58 -9.94 10.04 -7.38
N ALA A 59 -9.85 10.42 -6.11
CA ALA A 59 -8.59 10.55 -5.40
C ALA A 59 -7.85 9.21 -5.26
N CYS A 60 -8.56 8.12 -4.91
CA CYS A 60 -7.99 6.77 -4.94
C CYS A 60 -7.48 6.40 -6.35
N CYS A 61 -8.26 6.65 -7.40
CA CYS A 61 -7.83 6.38 -8.78
C CYS A 61 -6.56 7.15 -9.14
N GLN A 62 -6.50 8.44 -8.77
CA GLN A 62 -5.32 9.26 -8.98
C GLN A 62 -4.10 8.67 -8.25
N ARG A 63 -4.28 8.32 -6.97
CA ARG A 63 -3.19 7.76 -6.15
C ARG A 63 -2.67 6.45 -6.73
N ILE A 64 -3.55 5.55 -7.15
CA ILE A 64 -3.19 4.27 -7.76
C ILE A 64 -2.37 4.52 -9.04
N VAL A 65 -2.83 5.42 -9.93
CA VAL A 65 -2.09 5.77 -11.14
C VAL A 65 -0.72 6.37 -10.80
N THR A 66 -0.65 7.29 -9.83
CA THR A 66 0.62 7.88 -9.37
C THR A 66 1.59 6.82 -8.88
N ILE A 67 1.14 5.85 -8.06
CA ILE A 67 1.99 4.77 -7.55
C ILE A 67 2.53 3.89 -8.68
N PHE A 68 1.68 3.45 -9.59
CA PHE A 68 2.09 2.52 -10.66
C PHE A 68 2.91 3.18 -11.76
N ALA A 69 2.73 4.48 -12.00
CA ALA A 69 3.50 5.27 -12.96
C ALA A 69 4.83 5.81 -12.37
N ASP A 70 5.04 5.70 -11.06
CA ASP A 70 6.26 6.17 -10.41
C ASP A 70 7.46 5.29 -10.80
N PRO A 71 8.50 5.85 -11.44
CA PRO A 71 9.67 5.09 -11.89
C PRO A 71 10.42 4.36 -10.77
N THR A 72 10.30 4.80 -9.52
CA THR A 72 10.95 4.17 -8.36
C THR A 72 10.34 2.81 -7.99
N ASN A 73 9.10 2.56 -8.45
CA ASN A 73 8.34 1.32 -8.24
C ASN A 73 8.43 0.36 -9.44
N HIS A 74 8.64 0.88 -10.66
CA HIS A 74 8.75 0.09 -11.89
C HIS A 74 9.69 -1.13 -11.78
N PRO A 75 10.86 -1.03 -11.12
CA PRO A 75 11.72 -2.17 -10.90
C PRO A 75 11.06 -3.41 -10.30
N ALA A 76 10.33 -3.22 -9.21
CA ALA A 76 9.69 -4.29 -8.47
C ALA A 76 8.45 -4.79 -9.24
N ILE A 77 7.67 -3.88 -9.82
CA ILE A 77 6.49 -4.22 -10.64
C ILE A 77 6.89 -5.10 -11.83
N ARG A 78 7.88 -4.68 -12.63
CA ARG A 78 8.35 -5.47 -13.78
C ARG A 78 8.83 -6.85 -13.36
N ALA A 79 9.47 -6.93 -12.20
CA ALA A 79 10.03 -8.17 -11.70
C ALA A 79 8.92 -9.15 -11.25
N GLU A 80 7.83 -8.67 -10.62
CA GLU A 80 6.64 -9.48 -10.31
C GLU A 80 5.80 -9.83 -11.54
N VAL A 81 5.59 -8.90 -12.48
CA VAL A 81 4.98 -9.18 -13.80
C VAL A 81 5.74 -10.30 -14.53
N ALA A 82 7.07 -10.31 -14.45
CA ALA A 82 7.90 -11.36 -15.01
C ALA A 82 7.83 -12.71 -14.27
N LEU A 83 7.33 -12.74 -13.03
CA LEU A 83 6.98 -13.97 -12.31
C LEU A 83 5.58 -14.46 -12.68
N ALA A 84 4.65 -13.55 -12.98
CA ALA A 84 3.27 -13.88 -13.30
C ALA A 84 3.15 -14.81 -14.52
N ALA A 85 4.05 -14.71 -15.50
CA ALA A 85 4.09 -15.63 -16.63
C ALA A 85 4.26 -17.10 -16.18
N GLY A 86 5.16 -17.38 -15.24
CA GLY A 86 5.34 -18.73 -14.71
C GLY A 86 4.21 -19.17 -13.75
N TYR A 87 3.55 -18.22 -13.10
CA TYR A 87 2.41 -18.49 -12.23
C TYR A 87 1.15 -18.90 -13.00
N TYR A 88 0.85 -18.20 -14.11
CA TYR A 88 -0.36 -18.44 -14.93
C TYR A 88 -0.17 -19.50 -16.01
N VAL A 89 1.07 -19.89 -16.31
CA VAL A 89 1.40 -20.94 -17.28
C VAL A 89 2.13 -22.06 -16.53
N ARG A 90 1.37 -22.93 -15.86
CA ARG A 90 1.91 -24.08 -15.10
C ARG A 90 1.80 -25.38 -15.91
N ASP A 91 2.54 -26.41 -15.51
CA ASP A 91 2.39 -27.79 -16.01
C ASP A 91 2.44 -27.95 -17.54
N GLY A 92 3.59 -27.61 -18.15
CA GLY A 92 3.84 -27.94 -19.56
C GLY A 92 2.99 -27.14 -20.57
N ASN A 93 2.83 -25.84 -20.33
CA ASN A 93 2.03 -24.88 -21.11
C ASN A 93 0.51 -24.88 -20.83
N HIS A 94 0.05 -25.47 -19.73
CA HIS A 94 -1.36 -25.40 -19.34
C HIS A 94 -1.64 -24.07 -18.63
N GLU A 95 -2.74 -23.43 -19.04
CA GLU A 95 -3.17 -22.18 -18.44
C GLU A 95 -3.75 -22.46 -17.05
N TYR A 96 -3.16 -21.88 -16.00
CA TYR A 96 -3.77 -21.88 -14.68
C TYR A 96 -4.91 -20.85 -14.66
N ARG A 97 -6.14 -21.35 -14.49
CA ARG A 97 -7.33 -20.53 -14.27
C ARG A 97 -7.90 -20.88 -12.90
N PRO A 98 -7.74 -20.00 -11.89
CA PRO A 98 -8.40 -20.23 -10.62
C PRO A 98 -9.91 -20.12 -10.78
N GLU A 99 -10.66 -20.88 -9.97
CA GLU A 99 -12.12 -20.81 -9.95
C GLU A 99 -12.58 -19.39 -9.54
N PRO A 100 -13.56 -18.79 -10.24
CA PRO A 100 -14.08 -17.47 -9.90
C PRO A 100 -14.55 -17.39 -8.44
N ILE A 101 -14.19 -16.30 -7.77
CA ILE A 101 -14.62 -16.02 -6.39
C ILE A 101 -15.55 -14.80 -6.41
N GLU A 102 -16.79 -15.01 -5.98
CA GLU A 102 -17.79 -13.95 -5.94
C GLU A 102 -17.54 -12.98 -4.76
N LEU A 103 -17.83 -11.71 -4.99
CA LEU A 103 -17.86 -10.69 -3.95
C LEU A 103 -18.99 -10.98 -2.94
N PRO A 104 -18.85 -10.55 -1.67
CA PRO A 104 -19.92 -10.72 -0.68
C PRO A 104 -21.21 -10.01 -1.13
N ASP A 105 -22.35 -10.64 -0.87
CA ASP A 105 -23.66 -10.04 -1.09
C ASP A 105 -23.99 -9.09 0.06
N LEU A 106 -23.60 -7.82 -0.07
CA LEU A 106 -23.83 -6.78 0.92
C LEU A 106 -25.05 -5.93 0.52
N ARG A 107 -25.80 -5.43 1.52
CA ARG A 107 -26.89 -4.49 1.30
C ARG A 107 -26.54 -3.11 1.83
N ARG A 108 -26.68 -2.07 1.01
CA ARG A 108 -26.22 -0.68 1.26
C ARG A 108 -26.66 -0.06 2.58
N ARG A 109 -27.78 -0.53 3.14
CA ARG A 109 -28.42 0.05 4.33
C ARG A 109 -28.56 -0.92 5.49
N SER A 110 -27.86 -2.05 5.45
CA SER A 110 -27.79 -2.99 6.56
C SER A 110 -26.43 -2.97 7.21
N VAL A 111 -26.43 -2.99 8.55
CA VAL A 111 -25.25 -3.38 9.34
C VAL A 111 -25.02 -4.87 9.09
N ASP A 112 -24.26 -5.18 8.04
CA ASP A 112 -23.89 -6.55 7.69
C ASP A 112 -22.52 -6.88 8.29
N PRO A 113 -22.42 -7.87 9.20
CA PRO A 113 -21.13 -8.31 9.76
C PRO A 113 -20.10 -8.70 8.69
N GLN A 114 -20.51 -9.11 7.49
CA GLN A 114 -19.60 -9.41 6.37
C GLN A 114 -18.83 -8.18 5.87
N ARG A 115 -19.32 -6.96 6.11
CA ARG A 115 -18.57 -5.71 5.85
C ARG A 115 -17.29 -5.64 6.68
N TRP A 116 -17.26 -6.35 7.81
CA TRP A 116 -16.14 -6.40 8.74
C TRP A 116 -15.48 -7.78 8.76
N ARG A 117 -15.59 -8.54 7.65
CA ARG A 117 -14.97 -9.86 7.58
C ARG A 117 -13.47 -9.76 7.92
N PRO A 118 -12.93 -10.72 8.68
CA PRO A 118 -11.51 -10.73 8.99
C PRO A 118 -10.70 -10.94 7.70
N TRP A 119 -9.54 -10.30 7.66
CA TRP A 119 -8.59 -10.44 6.57
C TRP A 119 -8.13 -11.90 6.43
N ASN A 120 -7.97 -12.42 5.22
CA ASN A 120 -7.35 -13.74 5.04
C ASN A 120 -5.85 -13.67 5.34
N ARG A 121 -5.47 -13.96 6.59
CA ARG A 121 -4.08 -13.91 7.09
C ARG A 121 -3.25 -15.16 6.77
N THR A 122 -3.89 -16.19 6.21
CA THR A 122 -3.29 -17.52 6.11
C THR A 122 -2.39 -17.67 4.88
N ARG A 123 -2.87 -17.21 3.72
CA ARG A 123 -2.17 -17.34 2.43
C ARG A 123 -1.11 -16.26 2.25
N VAL A 124 -0.01 -16.63 1.62
CA VAL A 124 1.02 -15.69 1.18
C VAL A 124 0.55 -15.05 -0.12
N CYS A 125 0.72 -13.73 -0.26
CA CYS A 125 0.33 -13.02 -1.46
C CYS A 125 1.24 -13.43 -2.62
N GLU A 126 0.64 -13.70 -3.79
CA GLU A 126 1.34 -14.15 -4.98
C GLU A 126 2.27 -13.07 -5.56
N PHE A 127 1.81 -11.82 -5.55
CA PHE A 127 2.52 -10.64 -6.06
C PHE A 127 2.52 -9.54 -4.99
N PRO A 128 3.32 -9.70 -3.93
CA PRO A 128 3.20 -8.87 -2.74
C PRO A 128 3.52 -7.38 -2.99
N PHE A 129 4.44 -7.04 -3.88
CA PHE A 129 4.72 -5.63 -4.15
C PHE A 129 3.54 -4.95 -4.88
N ILE A 130 3.01 -5.57 -5.94
CA ILE A 130 1.88 -5.04 -6.71
C ILE A 130 0.63 -4.95 -5.82
N SER A 131 0.37 -5.96 -4.99
CA SER A 131 -0.74 -5.94 -4.03
C SER A 131 -0.56 -4.86 -2.97
N THR A 132 0.64 -4.65 -2.45
CA THR A 132 0.93 -3.52 -1.55
C THR A 132 0.70 -2.17 -2.24
N CYS A 133 1.13 -2.01 -3.50
CA CYS A 133 0.88 -0.78 -4.27
C CYS A 133 -0.61 -0.47 -4.38
N LEU A 134 -1.41 -1.47 -4.75
CA LEU A 134 -2.86 -1.32 -4.87
C LEU A 134 -3.50 -1.00 -3.52
N LEU A 135 -3.14 -1.74 -2.47
CA LEU A 135 -3.71 -1.57 -1.13
C LEU A 135 -3.48 -0.16 -0.59
N GLN A 136 -2.24 0.34 -0.67
CA GLN A 136 -1.90 1.68 -0.22
C GLN A 136 -2.53 2.77 -1.10
N GLY A 137 -2.69 2.50 -2.40
CA GLY A 137 -3.35 3.42 -3.34
C GLY A 137 -4.85 3.59 -3.10
N VAL A 138 -5.53 2.52 -2.65
CA VAL A 138 -6.96 2.59 -2.28
C VAL A 138 -7.12 3.14 -0.86
N GLY A 139 -6.28 2.70 0.08
CA GLY A 139 -6.48 2.95 1.51
C GLY A 139 -6.08 4.34 2.00
N PHE A 140 -5.33 5.13 1.23
CA PHE A 140 -4.80 6.41 1.69
C PHE A 140 -4.74 7.48 0.59
N ASP A 141 -5.39 8.62 0.85
CA ASP A 141 -5.26 9.83 0.03
C ASP A 141 -4.20 10.77 0.62
N ALA A 142 -3.07 10.92 -0.08
CA ALA A 142 -1.97 11.79 0.34
C ALA A 142 -2.29 13.30 0.28
N HIS A 143 -3.38 13.72 -0.36
CA HIS A 143 -3.74 15.14 -0.44
C HIS A 143 -4.59 15.59 0.75
N THR A 144 -5.65 14.83 1.04
CA THR A 144 -6.57 15.13 2.15
C THR A 144 -6.16 14.45 3.46
N GLY A 145 -5.35 13.40 3.41
CA GLY A 145 -5.07 12.53 4.55
C GLY A 145 -6.19 11.54 4.85
N ARG A 146 -7.27 11.54 4.04
CA ARG A 146 -8.40 10.62 4.20
C ARG A 146 -7.93 9.17 4.05
N THR A 147 -8.41 8.33 4.96
CA THR A 147 -8.18 6.90 4.95
C THR A 147 -9.43 6.15 4.52
N ALA A 148 -9.23 4.98 3.93
CA ALA A 148 -10.32 4.09 3.55
C ALA A 148 -10.02 2.67 4.06
N ARG A 149 -11.06 2.02 4.58
CA ARG A 149 -10.98 0.61 4.98
C ARG A 149 -10.86 -0.25 3.73
N THR A 150 -9.76 -0.97 3.63
CA THR A 150 -9.43 -1.77 2.45
C THR A 150 -9.12 -3.20 2.84
N LEU A 151 -9.44 -4.14 1.95
CA LEU A 151 -9.18 -5.58 2.11
C LEU A 151 -8.55 -6.13 0.84
N SER A 152 -7.46 -6.89 0.96
CA SER A 152 -6.93 -7.65 -0.18
C SER A 152 -7.81 -8.85 -0.46
N GLU A 153 -8.12 -9.06 -1.74
CA GLU A 153 -8.90 -10.20 -2.21
C GLU A 153 -8.04 -11.17 -3.03
N PRO A 154 -8.48 -12.43 -3.18
CA PRO A 154 -7.87 -13.38 -4.11
C PRO A 154 -7.85 -12.88 -5.56
N LEU A 155 -6.84 -13.31 -6.33
CA LEU A 155 -6.74 -12.97 -7.76
C LEU A 155 -7.88 -13.51 -8.63
N ALA A 156 -8.67 -14.45 -8.10
CA ALA A 156 -9.81 -15.05 -8.80
C ALA A 156 -11.12 -14.29 -8.57
N THR A 157 -11.10 -13.20 -7.80
CA THR A 157 -12.29 -12.41 -7.53
C THR A 157 -12.88 -11.83 -8.82
N VAL A 158 -14.21 -11.89 -8.94
CA VAL A 158 -14.95 -11.37 -10.09
C VAL A 158 -15.98 -10.33 -9.68
N TYR A 159 -16.22 -9.40 -10.59
CA TYR A 159 -17.25 -8.38 -10.52
C TYR A 159 -18.49 -8.83 -11.30
N ARG A 160 -19.67 -8.64 -10.70
CA ARG A 160 -20.98 -8.87 -11.33
C ARG A 160 -21.77 -7.55 -11.35
N ASP A 161 -22.20 -7.15 -12.54
CA ASP A 161 -22.98 -5.94 -12.79
C ASP A 161 -24.46 -6.06 -12.36
N THR A 162 -24.85 -7.22 -11.85
CA THR A 162 -26.12 -7.46 -11.15
C THR A 162 -26.06 -7.02 -9.69
N SER A 163 -24.88 -6.79 -9.12
CA SER A 163 -24.76 -6.38 -7.72
C SER A 163 -25.20 -4.92 -7.54
N PRO A 164 -26.16 -4.64 -6.63
CA PRO A 164 -26.54 -3.27 -6.30
C PRO A 164 -25.51 -2.58 -5.39
N GLU A 165 -24.59 -3.31 -4.77
CA GLU A 165 -23.60 -2.73 -3.85
C GLU A 165 -22.34 -2.27 -4.57
N TRP A 166 -21.79 -3.13 -5.44
CA TRP A 166 -20.42 -3.05 -5.89
C TRP A 166 -20.27 -2.25 -7.19
N GLY A 167 -19.24 -1.41 -7.24
CA GLY A 167 -18.63 -0.85 -8.44
C GLY A 167 -17.24 -1.45 -8.65
N MET A 168 -16.66 -1.22 -9.83
CA MET A 168 -15.34 -1.73 -10.18
C MET A 168 -14.43 -0.62 -10.70
N VAL A 169 -13.15 -0.67 -10.32
CA VAL A 169 -12.06 0.08 -10.95
C VAL A 169 -11.04 -0.91 -11.50
N VAL A 170 -10.60 -0.71 -12.73
CA VAL A 170 -9.56 -1.55 -13.36
C VAL A 170 -8.39 -0.68 -13.75
N VAL A 171 -7.19 -1.14 -13.42
CA VAL A 171 -5.92 -0.49 -13.76
C VAL A 171 -5.06 -1.48 -14.54
N ASP A 172 -4.69 -1.12 -15.76
CA ASP A 172 -3.83 -1.93 -16.61
C ASP A 172 -2.40 -1.39 -16.56
N ILE A 173 -1.51 -2.24 -16.02
CA ILE A 173 -0.08 -1.96 -15.81
C ILE A 173 0.80 -2.68 -16.82
N THR A 174 0.25 -3.11 -17.95
CA THR A 174 1.03 -3.73 -19.04
C THR A 174 2.19 -2.83 -19.48
N GLU A 175 1.94 -1.53 -19.61
CA GLU A 175 2.94 -0.53 -19.96
C GLU A 175 3.04 0.50 -18.83
N LEU A 176 4.09 0.44 -18.01
CA LEU A 176 4.22 1.30 -16.82
C LEU A 176 4.44 2.78 -17.15
N ASP A 177 4.97 3.08 -18.34
CA ASP A 177 5.11 4.46 -18.82
C ASP A 177 3.78 5.01 -19.37
N ALA A 178 2.75 4.16 -19.50
CA ALA A 178 1.43 4.49 -20.05
C ALA A 178 0.31 3.70 -19.34
N VAL A 179 0.29 3.80 -18.01
CA VAL A 179 -0.73 3.15 -17.17
C VAL A 179 -2.12 3.56 -17.65
N ARG A 180 -3.03 2.59 -17.78
CA ARG A 180 -4.44 2.83 -18.12
C ARG A 180 -5.30 2.59 -16.90
N TYR A 181 -6.41 3.31 -16.79
CA TYR A 181 -7.39 3.07 -15.73
C TYR A 181 -8.82 3.19 -16.25
N GLY A 182 -9.80 2.74 -15.48
CA GLY A 182 -11.20 2.97 -15.79
C GLY A 182 -12.14 2.59 -14.67
N ILE A 183 -13.24 3.34 -14.57
CA ILE A 183 -14.28 3.16 -13.55
C ILE A 183 -15.51 2.50 -14.19
N VAL A 184 -16.14 1.56 -13.50
CA VAL A 184 -17.39 0.93 -13.88
C VAL A 184 -18.34 1.00 -12.69
N GLY A 185 -19.52 1.56 -12.92
CA GLY A 185 -20.55 1.68 -11.90
C GLY A 185 -21.91 1.97 -12.53
N PHE A 186 -22.94 1.42 -11.91
CA PHE A 186 -24.32 1.56 -12.36
C PHE A 186 -25.15 2.30 -11.29
N PRO A 187 -26.10 3.16 -11.69
CA PRO A 187 -27.00 3.81 -10.75
C PRO A 187 -27.89 2.78 -10.09
N VAL A 188 -28.04 2.90 -8.77
CA VAL A 188 -28.85 2.01 -7.97
C VAL A 188 -29.85 2.81 -7.17
N SER A 189 -31.08 2.33 -7.17
CA SER A 189 -32.18 2.95 -6.47
C SER A 189 -32.91 1.92 -5.63
N GLN A 190 -33.40 2.35 -4.48
CA GLN A 190 -34.37 1.56 -3.74
C GLN A 190 -35.67 1.46 -4.54
N ALA A 191 -36.30 0.29 -4.57
CA ALA A 191 -37.59 0.14 -5.24
C ALA A 191 -38.77 0.21 -4.26
N LYS A 192 -39.94 0.62 -4.76
CA LYS A 192 -41.24 0.60 -4.09
C LYS A 192 -42.12 -0.45 -4.75
N LEU A 193 -42.77 -1.31 -3.95
CA LEU A 193 -43.76 -2.24 -4.50
C LEU A 193 -45.03 -1.47 -4.85
N ILE A 194 -45.43 -1.51 -6.11
CA ILE A 194 -46.75 -1.08 -6.55
C ILE A 194 -47.62 -2.35 -6.56
N SER A 195 -48.51 -2.46 -5.59
CA SER A 195 -49.38 -3.64 -5.39
C SER A 195 -50.77 -3.47 -6.00
N SER A 196 -51.15 -2.26 -6.39
CA SER A 196 -52.42 -1.95 -7.07
C SER A 196 -52.34 -0.63 -7.83
N LEU A 197 -53.26 -0.42 -8.79
CA LEU A 197 -53.35 0.81 -9.59
C LEU A 197 -53.56 2.08 -8.73
N GLY A 198 -54.23 1.97 -7.57
CA GLY A 198 -54.44 3.10 -6.66
C GLY A 198 -53.18 3.55 -5.89
N MET A 199 -52.12 2.74 -5.91
CA MET A 199 -50.82 3.08 -5.31
C MET A 199 -49.88 3.77 -6.29
N GLU A 200 -50.22 3.76 -7.59
CA GLU A 200 -49.49 4.40 -8.68
C GLU A 200 -49.71 5.94 -8.57
N GLY A 201 -48.71 6.66 -8.10
CA GLY A 201 -48.78 8.12 -7.86
C GLY A 201 -49.03 8.56 -6.40
N SER A 202 -49.19 7.63 -5.45
CA SER A 202 -49.28 7.99 -4.03
C SER A 202 -47.92 8.43 -3.48
N PRO A 203 -47.78 9.68 -2.96
CA PRO A 203 -46.56 10.14 -2.30
C PRO A 203 -46.35 9.49 -0.93
N PHE A 204 -47.36 8.77 -0.42
CA PHE A 204 -47.33 8.20 0.91
C PHE A 204 -46.63 6.83 0.92
N LEU A 205 -45.68 6.71 1.86
CA LEU A 205 -44.89 5.52 2.17
C LEU A 205 -45.62 4.67 3.23
N PHE A 206 -46.88 4.31 3.03
CA PHE A 206 -47.58 3.43 3.96
C PHE A 206 -47.43 1.97 3.51
N GLY A 207 -46.56 1.22 4.19
CA GLY A 207 -46.69 -0.23 4.28
C GLY A 207 -47.90 -0.63 5.15
N ASP A 208 -48.17 -1.94 5.20
CA ASP A 208 -49.01 -2.79 6.10
C ASP A 208 -49.93 -2.21 7.21
N GLY A 209 -50.36 -0.94 7.13
CA GLY A 209 -51.25 -0.28 8.09
C GLY A 209 -50.56 0.29 9.34
N MET A 210 -49.24 0.13 9.51
CA MET A 210 -48.53 0.48 10.76
C MET A 210 -47.46 1.59 10.61
N GLY A 211 -47.52 2.39 9.54
CA GLY A 211 -46.69 3.60 9.41
C GLY A 211 -45.21 3.37 9.10
N ARG A 212 -44.81 2.15 8.69
CA ARG A 212 -43.46 1.90 8.15
C ARG A 212 -43.50 1.91 6.62
N PRO A 213 -42.56 2.57 5.92
CA PRO A 213 -42.44 2.47 4.47
C PRO A 213 -42.23 1.02 4.04
N ALA A 214 -43.02 0.55 3.07
CA ALA A 214 -42.79 -0.71 2.37
C ALA A 214 -41.63 -0.55 1.36
N TYR A 215 -40.41 -0.43 1.90
CA TYR A 215 -39.20 -0.37 1.08
C TYR A 215 -38.88 -1.74 0.46
N GLY A 216 -38.57 -1.74 -0.83
CA GLY A 216 -38.16 -2.89 -1.61
C GLY A 216 -36.65 -3.10 -1.69
N PRO A 217 -36.21 -4.12 -2.46
CA PRO A 217 -34.80 -4.34 -2.72
C PRO A 217 -34.19 -3.16 -3.48
N ASP A 218 -32.88 -3.00 -3.34
CA ASP A 218 -32.10 -2.09 -4.18
C ASP A 218 -32.00 -2.69 -5.59
N GLN A 219 -32.22 -1.85 -6.60
CA GLN A 219 -32.22 -2.24 -8.01
C GLN A 219 -31.25 -1.38 -8.81
N VAL A 220 -30.48 -2.03 -9.67
CA VAL A 220 -29.67 -1.37 -10.69
C VAL A 220 -30.60 -0.81 -11.76
N LEU A 221 -30.53 0.50 -12.02
CA LEU A 221 -31.43 1.23 -12.92
C LEU A 221 -31.10 1.03 -14.41
N ASP A 222 -29.84 0.75 -14.73
CA ASP A 222 -29.42 0.59 -16.13
C ASP A 222 -29.88 -0.78 -16.66
N ASP A 223 -30.84 -0.78 -17.60
CA ASP A 223 -31.33 -1.98 -18.29
C ASP A 223 -30.27 -2.60 -19.20
N VAL A 224 -29.42 -1.76 -19.82
CA VAL A 224 -28.33 -2.18 -20.71
C VAL A 224 -26.99 -1.84 -20.08
N ARG A 225 -26.21 -2.87 -19.72
CA ARG A 225 -24.95 -2.76 -18.99
C ARG A 225 -23.76 -3.10 -19.90
N LEU A 226 -23.35 -2.12 -20.69
CA LEU A 226 -22.22 -2.28 -21.60
C LEU A 226 -20.90 -2.42 -20.83
N ARG A 227 -20.03 -3.35 -21.29
CA ARG A 227 -18.67 -3.55 -20.76
C ARG A 227 -17.70 -2.46 -21.15
N ARG A 228 -17.97 -1.25 -20.68
CA ARG A 228 -17.19 -0.06 -21.00
C ARG A 228 -16.90 0.70 -19.71
N ALA A 229 -15.62 0.92 -19.47
CA ALA A 229 -15.17 1.79 -18.40
C ALA A 229 -15.40 3.27 -18.75
N MET A 230 -15.40 4.12 -17.74
CA MET A 230 -15.52 5.57 -17.87
C MET A 230 -14.36 6.29 -17.16
N LEU A 231 -14.05 7.49 -17.64
CA LEU A 231 -13.11 8.40 -16.99
C LEU A 231 -13.70 8.95 -15.70
N ALA A 232 -12.84 9.42 -14.79
CA ALA A 232 -13.24 10.02 -13.53
C ALA A 232 -14.22 11.21 -13.71
N ALA A 233 -13.97 12.08 -14.71
CA ALA A 233 -14.88 13.18 -15.02
C ALA A 233 -16.28 12.70 -15.41
N ASN A 234 -16.36 11.66 -16.26
CA ASN A 234 -17.64 11.08 -16.68
C ASN A 234 -18.35 10.38 -15.51
N TYR A 235 -17.61 9.75 -14.60
CA TYR A 235 -18.15 9.19 -13.37
C TYR A 235 -18.78 10.28 -12.48
N MET A 236 -18.07 11.38 -12.22
CA MET A 236 -18.60 12.50 -11.43
C MET A 236 -19.88 13.08 -12.06
N THR A 237 -19.90 13.26 -13.39
CA THR A 237 -21.08 13.74 -14.11
C THR A 237 -22.23 12.72 -14.11
N LYS A 238 -21.96 11.42 -14.31
CA LYS A 238 -22.98 10.36 -14.37
C LYS A 238 -23.81 10.29 -13.09
N PHE A 239 -23.17 10.52 -11.94
CA PHE A 239 -23.81 10.42 -10.63
C PHE A 239 -24.10 11.77 -9.98
N GLU A 240 -23.96 12.88 -10.74
CA GLU A 240 -24.23 14.24 -10.28
C GLU A 240 -23.45 14.61 -8.99
N TYR A 241 -22.24 14.08 -8.81
CA TYR A 241 -21.42 14.40 -7.64
C TYR A 241 -20.83 15.80 -7.74
N GLU A 242 -20.98 16.58 -6.67
CA GLU A 242 -20.33 17.88 -6.55
C GLU A 242 -18.82 17.72 -6.47
N VAL A 243 -18.08 18.70 -7.00
CA VAL A 243 -16.62 18.78 -6.88
C VAL A 243 -16.33 19.64 -5.65
N PRO A 244 -15.77 19.08 -4.56
CA PRO A 244 -15.45 19.85 -3.37
C PRO A 244 -14.50 21.02 -3.67
N SER A 245 -14.54 22.09 -2.88
CA SER A 245 -13.64 23.24 -3.05
C SER A 245 -12.16 22.90 -2.85
N TYR A 246 -11.88 21.89 -2.03
CA TYR A 246 -10.54 21.34 -1.80
C TYR A 246 -10.13 20.28 -2.83
N ALA A 247 -11.06 19.84 -3.69
CA ALA A 247 -10.81 18.83 -4.69
C ALA A 247 -9.91 19.41 -5.78
N TYR A 248 -8.83 18.70 -6.04
CA TYR A 248 -7.96 19.02 -7.16
C TYR A 248 -8.53 18.35 -8.42
N THR A 249 -8.86 19.15 -9.44
CA THR A 249 -9.18 18.62 -10.77
C THR A 249 -7.89 18.07 -11.37
N SER A 250 -7.64 16.79 -11.15
CA SER A 250 -6.38 16.16 -11.54
C SER A 250 -6.27 16.06 -13.06
N GLU A 251 -5.45 16.94 -13.64
CA GLU A 251 -5.04 16.86 -15.04
C GLU A 251 -4.42 15.49 -15.37
N LEU A 252 -3.80 14.83 -14.38
CA LEU A 252 -3.27 13.48 -14.52
C LEU A 252 -4.36 12.52 -15.00
N LEU A 253 -5.47 12.38 -14.25
CA LEU A 253 -6.55 11.46 -14.61
C LEU A 253 -7.22 11.80 -15.94
N HIS A 254 -7.26 13.08 -16.31
CA HIS A 254 -7.79 13.50 -17.61
C HIS A 254 -6.88 13.05 -18.78
N ARG A 255 -5.56 13.05 -18.56
CA ARG A 255 -4.56 12.62 -19.55
C ARG A 255 -4.31 11.11 -19.52
N THR A 256 -4.67 10.42 -18.45
CA THR A 256 -4.49 8.97 -18.33
C THR A 256 -5.43 8.23 -19.29
N PRO A 257 -4.91 7.34 -20.15
CA PRO A 257 -5.74 6.59 -21.09
C PRO A 257 -6.69 5.62 -20.39
N LEU A 258 -7.85 5.39 -21.01
CA LEU A 258 -8.85 4.44 -20.53
C LEU A 258 -8.40 3.00 -20.78
N VAL A 259 -8.77 2.06 -19.90
CA VAL A 259 -8.61 0.63 -20.15
C VAL A 259 -9.46 0.16 -21.33
N ASP A 260 -8.89 -0.77 -22.09
CA ASP A 260 -9.58 -1.49 -23.16
C ASP A 260 -10.54 -2.55 -22.57
N THR A 261 -11.54 -2.97 -23.35
CA THR A 261 -12.53 -3.97 -22.87
C THR A 261 -11.89 -5.33 -22.56
N ASP A 262 -10.76 -5.67 -23.20
CA ASP A 262 -10.01 -6.90 -22.94
C ASP A 262 -9.45 -6.97 -21.51
N ALA A 263 -9.16 -5.83 -20.89
CA ALA A 263 -8.71 -5.71 -19.50
C ALA A 263 -9.76 -6.21 -18.50
N MET A 264 -11.04 -6.19 -18.89
CA MET A 264 -12.16 -6.58 -18.04
C MET A 264 -12.61 -8.03 -18.26
N CYS A 265 -12.14 -8.74 -19.30
CA CYS A 265 -12.67 -10.05 -19.68
C CYS A 265 -12.63 -11.11 -18.57
N LEU A 266 -11.55 -11.16 -17.77
CA LEU A 266 -11.41 -12.16 -16.70
C LEU A 266 -11.99 -11.70 -15.36
N VAL A 267 -12.03 -10.39 -15.12
CA VAL A 267 -12.51 -9.82 -13.84
C VAL A 267 -14.00 -9.47 -13.88
N TRP A 268 -14.60 -9.38 -15.07
CA TRP A 268 -16.03 -9.22 -15.31
C TRP A 268 -16.48 -10.21 -16.41
N PRO A 269 -16.53 -11.52 -16.11
CA PRO A 269 -16.86 -12.57 -17.08
C PRO A 269 -18.33 -12.50 -17.52
N SER A 270 -18.64 -12.93 -18.76
CA SER A 270 -20.04 -12.97 -19.26
C SER A 270 -20.75 -14.22 -18.79
N GLU A 271 -22.06 -14.13 -18.55
CA GLU A 271 -22.91 -15.31 -18.35
C GLU A 271 -22.83 -16.26 -19.57
N LEU A 272 -22.50 -15.75 -20.76
CA LEU A 272 -22.23 -16.53 -21.97
C LEU A 272 -20.82 -17.14 -22.03
N ASP A 273 -19.87 -16.66 -21.23
CA ASP A 273 -18.48 -17.15 -21.20
C ASP A 273 -18.30 -18.34 -20.23
N GLU A 274 -19.29 -18.66 -19.40
CA GLU A 274 -19.24 -19.86 -18.54
C GLU A 274 -19.37 -21.17 -19.35
N ASP A 275 -20.04 -21.14 -20.51
CA ASP A 275 -20.20 -22.27 -21.43
C ASP A 275 -19.27 -22.23 -22.66
N VAL A 276 -18.61 -21.10 -22.93
CA VAL A 276 -17.67 -20.98 -24.04
C VAL A 276 -16.26 -21.22 -23.51
N HIS A 277 -15.73 -22.41 -23.80
CA HIS A 277 -14.30 -22.68 -23.73
C HIS A 277 -13.53 -21.59 -24.51
N LEU A 278 -13.11 -20.51 -23.85
CA LEU A 278 -12.24 -19.50 -24.43
C LEU A 278 -11.06 -20.25 -25.06
N PRO A 279 -10.87 -20.17 -26.39
CA PRO A 279 -9.97 -21.05 -27.11
C PRO A 279 -8.60 -21.02 -26.43
N PRO A 280 -7.97 -22.19 -26.20
CA PRO A 280 -6.64 -22.23 -25.64
C PRO A 280 -5.77 -21.33 -26.49
N VAL A 281 -5.13 -20.34 -25.87
CA VAL A 281 -4.15 -19.51 -26.57
C VAL A 281 -3.07 -20.48 -27.02
N THR A 282 -2.99 -20.71 -28.32
CA THR A 282 -1.89 -21.49 -28.91
C THR A 282 -0.66 -20.61 -28.76
N LEU A 283 0.09 -20.85 -27.70
CA LEU A 283 1.33 -20.14 -27.46
C LEU A 283 2.30 -20.45 -28.61
N PRO A 284 2.88 -19.45 -29.28
CA PRO A 284 4.06 -19.67 -30.11
C PRO A 284 5.27 -19.83 -29.18
N ILE A 285 5.25 -20.87 -28.36
CA ILE A 285 6.42 -21.36 -27.63
C ILE A 285 6.67 -22.79 -28.12
N GLN A 286 6.68 -22.98 -29.44
CA GLN A 286 7.66 -23.90 -30.01
C GLN A 286 8.99 -23.17 -29.92
N ILE A 287 9.70 -23.36 -28.82
CA ILE A 287 11.14 -23.15 -28.85
C ILE A 287 11.62 -24.12 -29.94
N GLU A 288 12.06 -23.60 -31.09
CA GLU A 288 12.89 -24.33 -32.04
C GLU A 288 14.20 -24.69 -31.30
N GLN A 289 14.12 -25.66 -30.39
CA GLN A 289 15.21 -26.19 -29.61
C GLN A 289 16.01 -27.08 -30.54
N THR A 290 17.17 -26.60 -30.98
CA THR A 290 18.43 -27.35 -30.94
C THR A 290 19.57 -26.53 -31.56
N GLY A 291 19.38 -25.89 -32.71
CA GLY A 291 20.47 -25.17 -33.40
C GLY A 291 20.83 -23.79 -32.80
N LYS A 292 19.84 -22.92 -32.61
CA LYS A 292 20.04 -21.51 -32.19
C LYS A 292 20.48 -21.39 -30.72
N TYR A 293 19.93 -22.22 -29.85
CA TYR A 293 20.34 -22.30 -28.43
C TYR A 293 21.82 -22.72 -28.30
N GLN A 294 22.25 -23.73 -29.07
CA GLN A 294 23.66 -24.16 -29.07
C GLN A 294 24.62 -23.08 -29.57
N ALA A 295 24.21 -22.26 -30.55
CA ALA A 295 25.03 -21.15 -31.03
C ALA A 295 25.25 -20.08 -29.94
N ILE A 296 24.19 -19.67 -29.23
CA ILE A 296 24.29 -18.67 -28.16
C ILE A 296 25.06 -19.22 -26.96
N THR A 297 24.83 -20.48 -26.57
CA THR A 297 25.62 -21.13 -25.51
C THR A 297 27.11 -21.21 -25.89
N ARG A 298 27.45 -21.47 -27.16
CA ARG A 298 28.85 -21.44 -27.64
C ARG A 298 29.47 -20.04 -27.59
N VAL A 299 28.70 -18.99 -27.86
CA VAL A 299 29.20 -17.60 -27.75
C VAL A 299 29.47 -17.21 -26.30
N VAL A 300 28.56 -17.54 -25.38
CA VAL A 300 28.77 -17.33 -23.93
C VAL A 300 29.97 -18.13 -23.44
N GLN A 301 30.09 -19.38 -23.89
CA GLN A 301 31.22 -20.24 -23.54
C GLN A 301 32.55 -19.68 -24.06
N ARG A 302 32.59 -19.20 -25.31
CA ARG A 302 33.77 -18.55 -25.88
C ARG A 302 34.13 -17.24 -25.18
N ALA A 303 33.15 -16.45 -24.75
CA ALA A 303 33.40 -15.23 -23.97
C ALA A 303 34.04 -15.55 -22.61
N ILE A 304 33.63 -16.65 -21.97
CA ILE A 304 34.27 -17.17 -20.75
C ILE A 304 35.69 -17.69 -21.04
N ASP A 305 35.87 -18.44 -22.13
CA ASP A 305 37.14 -19.10 -22.43
C ASP A 305 38.20 -18.10 -22.95
N LEU A 306 37.78 -17.00 -23.57
CA LEU A 306 38.65 -15.94 -24.11
C LEU A 306 38.91 -14.80 -23.12
N ASP A 307 38.46 -14.90 -21.87
CA ASP A 307 38.49 -13.81 -20.87
C ASP A 307 39.92 -13.36 -20.46
N GLN A 308 40.95 -14.04 -20.97
CA GLN A 308 42.37 -13.65 -20.87
C GLN A 308 42.85 -12.72 -21.99
N TYR A 309 42.15 -12.68 -23.13
CA TYR A 309 42.42 -11.80 -24.26
C TYR A 309 41.29 -10.78 -24.35
N HIS A 310 41.59 -9.51 -24.65
CA HIS A 310 40.60 -8.43 -24.69
C HIS A 310 39.49 -8.74 -25.73
N PHE A 311 38.44 -9.45 -25.30
CA PHE A 311 37.37 -9.91 -26.18
C PHE A 311 36.25 -8.87 -26.17
N ASP A 312 36.16 -8.09 -27.24
CA ASP A 312 35.14 -7.06 -27.38
C ASP A 312 33.84 -7.65 -27.95
N LEU A 313 32.88 -7.86 -27.06
CA LEU A 313 31.54 -8.36 -27.37
C LEU A 313 30.72 -7.41 -28.27
N SER A 314 31.13 -6.16 -28.45
CA SER A 314 30.42 -5.18 -29.28
C SER A 314 30.38 -5.57 -30.77
N TYR A 315 31.39 -6.30 -31.27
CA TYR A 315 31.44 -6.80 -32.65
C TYR A 315 30.35 -7.83 -32.94
N PHE A 316 30.03 -8.69 -31.96
CA PHE A 316 29.00 -9.72 -32.11
C PHE A 316 27.63 -9.26 -31.62
N ALA A 317 27.55 -8.19 -30.82
CA ALA A 317 26.33 -7.67 -30.24
C ALA A 317 25.20 -7.46 -31.27
N LYS A 318 25.54 -6.92 -32.44
CA LYS A 318 24.56 -6.58 -33.48
C LYS A 318 23.98 -7.84 -34.16
N GLU A 319 24.82 -8.80 -34.49
CA GLU A 319 24.38 -10.10 -35.03
C GLU A 319 23.64 -10.93 -33.97
N LEU A 320 24.15 -10.94 -32.73
CA LEU A 320 23.59 -11.73 -31.65
C LEU A 320 22.19 -11.24 -31.24
N LEU A 321 21.98 -9.91 -31.20
CA LEU A 321 20.70 -9.29 -30.92
C LEU A 321 19.73 -9.25 -32.12
N SER A 322 20.21 -9.53 -33.34
CA SER A 322 19.35 -9.60 -34.53
C SER A 322 18.50 -10.88 -34.60
N MET A 323 18.80 -11.88 -33.75
CA MET A 323 18.06 -13.14 -33.70
C MET A 323 16.75 -13.02 -32.86
N PRO A 324 15.64 -13.65 -33.30
CA PRO A 324 14.42 -13.74 -32.49
C PRO A 324 14.71 -14.43 -31.15
N ASN A 325 14.17 -13.90 -30.04
CA ASN A 325 14.34 -14.44 -28.68
C ASN A 325 15.80 -14.55 -28.19
N ALA A 326 16.75 -13.88 -28.86
CA ALA A 326 18.17 -14.00 -28.54
C ALA A 326 18.50 -13.59 -27.10
N ARG A 327 17.83 -12.55 -26.60
CA ARG A 327 18.01 -12.09 -25.21
C ARG A 327 17.55 -13.13 -24.22
N ASP A 328 16.41 -13.79 -24.46
CA ASP A 328 15.92 -14.85 -23.56
C ASP A 328 16.83 -16.08 -23.58
N LEU A 329 17.33 -16.46 -24.76
CA LEU A 329 18.31 -17.54 -24.90
C LEU A 329 19.67 -17.19 -24.26
N LEU A 330 20.10 -15.91 -24.34
CA LEU A 330 21.30 -15.40 -23.71
C LEU A 330 21.14 -15.36 -22.18
N ARG A 331 20.00 -14.89 -21.66
CA ARG A 331 19.65 -14.94 -20.23
C ARG A 331 19.69 -16.37 -19.71
N HIS A 332 19.08 -17.30 -20.43
CA HIS A 332 19.07 -18.72 -20.06
C HIS A 332 20.47 -19.35 -20.07
N SER A 333 21.31 -18.99 -21.04
CA SER A 333 22.70 -19.45 -21.13
C SER A 333 23.59 -18.86 -20.04
N ILE A 334 23.40 -17.60 -19.69
CA ILE A 334 24.09 -16.93 -18.57
C ILE A 334 23.72 -17.59 -17.24
N LEU A 335 22.43 -17.87 -17.02
CA LEU A 335 21.97 -18.55 -15.80
C LEU A 335 22.54 -19.98 -15.69
N ARG A 336 22.62 -20.71 -16.81
CA ARG A 336 23.16 -22.07 -16.84
C ARG A 336 24.67 -22.12 -16.58
N LEU A 337 25.40 -21.09 -17.02
CA LEU A 337 26.86 -21.00 -16.89
C LEU A 337 27.29 -20.06 -15.74
N PHE A 338 26.36 -19.72 -14.84
CA PHE A 338 26.56 -18.69 -13.82
C PHE A 338 27.79 -18.93 -12.95
N ASP A 339 27.99 -20.17 -12.48
CA ASP A 339 29.14 -20.51 -11.62
C ASP A 339 30.49 -20.20 -12.30
N ARG A 340 30.56 -20.41 -13.63
CA ARG A 340 31.77 -20.15 -14.44
C ARG A 340 31.87 -18.70 -14.91
N LEU A 341 30.73 -18.02 -15.04
CA LEU A 341 30.64 -16.62 -15.46
C LEU A 341 30.90 -15.65 -14.30
N SER A 342 30.59 -16.04 -13.07
CA SER A 342 30.69 -15.17 -11.88
C SER A 342 32.12 -14.64 -11.63
N THR A 343 33.13 -15.35 -12.12
CA THR A 343 34.55 -15.00 -12.02
C THR A 343 35.08 -14.29 -13.28
N SER A 344 34.26 -14.14 -14.32
CA SER A 344 34.65 -13.60 -15.62
C SER A 344 34.52 -12.07 -15.70
N LYS A 345 35.50 -11.41 -16.32
CA LYS A 345 35.49 -9.96 -16.60
C LYS A 345 34.43 -9.61 -17.65
N SER A 346 34.14 -10.54 -18.56
CA SER A 346 33.11 -10.41 -19.60
C SER A 346 31.68 -10.53 -19.05
N PHE A 347 31.50 -10.95 -17.80
CA PHE A 347 30.18 -11.13 -17.18
C PHE A 347 29.34 -9.85 -17.20
N GLY A 348 29.92 -8.70 -16.84
CA GLY A 348 29.22 -7.42 -16.86
C GLY A 348 28.74 -7.02 -18.27
N GLN A 349 29.51 -7.34 -19.31
CA GLN A 349 29.14 -7.08 -20.70
C GLN A 349 28.06 -8.03 -21.21
N LEU A 350 28.12 -9.32 -20.85
CA LEU A 350 27.11 -10.32 -21.18
C LEU A 350 25.77 -10.03 -20.50
N ILE A 351 25.79 -9.63 -19.23
CA ILE A 351 24.61 -9.10 -18.53
C ILE A 351 24.09 -7.87 -19.26
N ARG A 352 24.95 -6.90 -19.58
CA ARG A 352 24.52 -5.70 -20.32
C ARG A 352 23.90 -6.04 -21.67
N LEU A 353 24.40 -7.03 -22.41
CA LEU A 353 23.84 -7.48 -23.69
C LEU A 353 22.51 -8.22 -23.55
N ALA A 354 22.38 -9.07 -22.52
CA ALA A 354 21.16 -9.82 -22.22
C ALA A 354 20.01 -8.93 -21.74
N PHE A 355 20.32 -7.74 -21.21
CA PHE A 355 19.37 -6.89 -20.50
C PHE A 355 19.33 -5.42 -20.95
N ALA A 356 20.09 -4.99 -21.97
CA ALA A 356 19.97 -3.64 -22.54
C ALA A 356 18.80 -3.56 -23.53
N ASP A 357 17.87 -2.64 -23.32
CA ASP A 357 16.77 -2.39 -24.26
C ASP A 357 17.20 -1.56 -25.47
N GLN A 358 16.70 -1.92 -26.66
CA GLN A 358 16.80 -1.07 -27.84
C GLN A 358 15.57 -0.16 -27.88
N LYS A 359 15.77 1.10 -27.52
CA LYS A 359 15.21 2.32 -28.15
C LYS A 359 15.56 3.52 -27.27
N THR A 360 16.70 4.12 -27.54
CA THR A 360 17.01 5.50 -27.18
C THR A 360 17.38 6.24 -28.46
N SER A 361 16.49 7.13 -28.88
CA SER A 361 16.88 8.34 -29.60
C SER A 361 15.97 9.42 -29.04
N GLY A 362 16.48 10.08 -28.01
CA GLY A 362 15.74 11.00 -27.15
C GLY A 362 16.44 11.06 -25.80
N ILE A 363 17.22 12.12 -25.60
CA ILE A 363 18.02 12.40 -24.41
C ILE A 363 17.08 12.58 -23.21
N GLY A 364 17.25 11.78 -22.15
CA GLY A 364 16.56 11.94 -20.88
C GLY A 364 16.30 10.62 -20.12
N THR A 365 16.85 10.53 -18.92
CA THR A 365 16.47 9.68 -17.76
C THR A 365 16.62 8.14 -17.82
N ASP A 366 17.79 7.69 -17.36
CA ASP A 366 17.98 6.66 -16.33
C ASP A 366 17.29 5.28 -16.49
N ARG A 367 17.38 4.66 -17.67
CA ARG A 367 17.07 3.22 -17.84
C ARG A 367 18.28 2.36 -17.40
N ARG A 368 18.31 1.99 -16.11
CA ARG A 368 19.36 1.15 -15.51
C ARG A 368 19.14 -0.35 -15.84
N PRO A 369 20.20 -1.13 -16.13
CA PRO A 369 20.08 -2.54 -16.49
C PRO A 369 19.58 -3.40 -15.32
N PHE A 370 18.54 -4.18 -15.56
CA PHE A 370 18.02 -5.18 -14.62
C PHE A 370 18.77 -6.51 -14.78
N CYS A 371 19.25 -7.09 -13.68
CA CYS A 371 19.81 -8.43 -13.67
C CYS A 371 18.88 -9.35 -12.87
N ARG A 372 18.20 -10.28 -13.54
CA ARG A 372 17.41 -11.34 -12.89
C ARG A 372 18.31 -12.55 -12.71
N VAL A 373 18.65 -12.89 -11.46
CA VAL A 373 19.39 -14.11 -11.12
C VAL A 373 18.46 -15.04 -10.35
N ASN A 374 18.27 -16.25 -10.85
CA ASN A 374 17.46 -17.25 -10.17
C ASN A 374 18.34 -18.10 -9.25
N PHE A 375 18.22 -17.89 -7.94
CA PHE A 375 19.02 -18.57 -6.92
C PHE A 375 18.35 -19.83 -6.34
N SER A 376 17.52 -20.53 -7.12
CA SER A 376 16.74 -21.72 -6.67
C SER A 376 17.52 -22.84 -5.94
N ARG A 377 18.86 -22.80 -5.92
CA ARG A 377 19.72 -23.77 -5.22
C ARG A 377 20.79 -23.15 -4.32
N SER A 378 20.80 -21.82 -4.15
CA SER A 378 21.83 -21.11 -3.37
C SER A 378 21.35 -20.83 -1.96
N THR A 379 22.26 -20.87 -0.99
CA THR A 379 21.96 -20.47 0.39
C THR A 379 21.91 -18.94 0.52
N PRO A 380 21.19 -18.39 1.50
CA PRO A 380 21.19 -16.95 1.78
C PRO A 380 22.59 -16.33 1.87
N THR A 381 23.51 -16.99 2.58
CA THR A 381 24.91 -16.56 2.71
C THR A 381 25.63 -16.49 1.36
N GLN A 382 25.43 -17.47 0.48
CA GLN A 382 26.03 -17.46 -0.86
C GLN A 382 25.52 -16.29 -1.71
N ILE A 383 24.23 -15.99 -1.61
CA ILE A 383 23.62 -14.87 -2.32
C ILE A 383 24.23 -13.56 -1.84
N VAL A 384 24.34 -13.36 -0.52
CA VAL A 384 24.93 -12.15 0.06
C VAL A 384 26.42 -12.01 -0.29
N ASP A 385 27.20 -13.10 -0.24
CA ASP A 385 28.60 -13.11 -0.68
C ASP A 385 28.76 -12.69 -2.15
N VAL A 386 27.90 -13.19 -3.04
CA VAL A 386 27.87 -12.76 -4.44
C VAL A 386 27.52 -11.28 -4.56
N LEU A 387 26.48 -10.81 -3.88
CA LEU A 387 26.06 -9.40 -3.90
C LEU A 387 27.15 -8.45 -3.40
N SER A 388 27.94 -8.88 -2.41
CA SER A 388 29.04 -8.10 -1.83
C SER A 388 30.05 -7.67 -2.89
N ARG A 389 30.34 -8.55 -3.85
CA ARG A 389 31.33 -8.37 -4.94
C ARG A 389 30.93 -7.31 -5.96
N PHE A 390 29.65 -6.91 -6.01
CA PHE A 390 29.15 -5.94 -6.98
C PHE A 390 28.87 -4.57 -6.36
N SER A 391 29.91 -3.74 -6.24
CA SER A 391 29.83 -2.40 -5.63
C SER A 391 28.99 -1.38 -6.40
N PHE A 392 28.72 -1.61 -7.67
CA PHE A 392 27.93 -0.72 -8.52
C PHE A 392 26.41 -0.95 -8.41
N LEU A 393 25.95 -2.01 -7.74
CA LEU A 393 24.51 -2.27 -7.60
C LEU A 393 23.86 -1.22 -6.70
N ARG A 394 22.82 -0.57 -7.23
CA ARG A 394 22.03 0.45 -6.51
C ARG A 394 20.61 0.00 -6.16
N GLY A 395 20.12 -1.07 -6.78
CA GLY A 395 18.83 -1.68 -6.51
C GLY A 395 18.94 -3.20 -6.53
N ILE A 396 18.46 -3.85 -5.48
CA ILE A 396 18.48 -5.30 -5.30
C ILE A 396 17.05 -5.73 -4.97
N TYR A 397 16.48 -6.56 -5.83
CA TYR A 397 15.08 -7.01 -5.73
C TYR A 397 15.07 -8.52 -5.55
N LEU A 398 14.85 -8.96 -4.31
CA LEU A 398 14.85 -10.35 -3.90
C LEU A 398 13.40 -10.83 -3.86
N LEU A 399 12.99 -11.45 -4.96
CA LEU A 399 11.66 -11.99 -5.14
C LEU A 399 11.61 -13.47 -4.82
N GLN A 400 10.43 -13.95 -4.42
CA GLN A 400 10.16 -15.36 -4.18
C GLN A 400 9.12 -15.86 -5.19
N SER A 401 8.97 -17.19 -5.30
CA SER A 401 7.97 -17.78 -6.20
C SER A 401 6.56 -17.35 -5.77
N PRO A 402 5.66 -16.98 -6.70
CA PRO A 402 4.26 -16.67 -6.37
C PRO A 402 3.49 -17.86 -5.76
N THR A 403 4.06 -19.07 -5.78
CA THR A 403 3.51 -20.28 -5.15
C THR A 403 4.01 -20.53 -3.73
N GLN A 404 4.71 -19.57 -3.14
CA GLN A 404 5.33 -19.77 -1.84
C GLN A 404 4.30 -19.87 -0.72
N GLU A 405 4.67 -20.60 0.34
CA GLU A 405 3.83 -20.76 1.54
C GLU A 405 4.44 -20.05 2.77
N SER A 406 5.66 -19.52 2.65
CA SER A 406 6.40 -18.94 3.78
C SER A 406 7.35 -17.81 3.38
N ASP A 407 7.40 -16.78 4.24
CA ASP A 407 8.29 -15.63 4.14
C ASP A 407 9.67 -15.88 4.78
N ARG A 408 9.92 -17.08 5.32
CA ARG A 408 11.13 -17.44 6.08
C ARG A 408 12.44 -17.17 5.34
N LEU A 409 12.48 -17.42 4.03
CA LEU A 409 13.68 -17.16 3.22
C LEU A 409 14.01 -15.67 3.14
N SER A 410 12.99 -14.79 3.10
CA SER A 410 13.21 -13.34 3.12
C SER A 410 13.81 -12.89 4.45
N VAL A 411 13.37 -13.49 5.56
CA VAL A 411 13.95 -13.22 6.90
C VAL A 411 15.41 -13.65 6.96
N GLN A 412 15.71 -14.89 6.56
CA GLN A 412 17.08 -15.42 6.55
C GLN A 412 18.02 -14.62 5.63
N LEU A 413 17.52 -14.19 4.47
CA LEU A 413 18.28 -13.30 3.57
C LEU A 413 18.56 -11.95 4.22
N PHE A 414 17.59 -11.39 4.94
CA PHE A 414 17.79 -10.13 5.64
C PHE A 414 18.80 -10.27 6.79
N GLU A 415 18.69 -11.33 7.61
CA GLU A 415 19.67 -11.64 8.67
C GLU A 415 21.10 -11.67 8.12
N GLU A 416 21.32 -12.33 6.99
CA GLU A 416 22.63 -12.37 6.32
C GLU A 416 23.05 -10.99 5.77
N LEU A 417 22.12 -10.20 5.22
CA LEU A 417 22.42 -8.85 4.73
C LEU A 417 22.82 -7.89 5.86
N VAL A 418 22.27 -8.06 7.06
CA VAL A 418 22.63 -7.29 8.25
C VAL A 418 24.08 -7.55 8.67
N THR A 419 24.63 -8.73 8.41
CA THR A 419 26.07 -9.00 8.62
C THR A 419 26.98 -8.21 7.66
N GLN A 420 26.41 -7.61 6.62
CA GLN A 420 27.11 -6.80 5.61
C GLN A 420 26.41 -5.45 5.35
N PRO A 421 26.38 -4.53 6.35
CA PRO A 421 25.60 -3.28 6.26
C PRO A 421 25.95 -2.39 5.07
N GLN A 422 27.18 -2.50 4.55
CA GLN A 422 27.63 -1.77 3.36
C GLN A 422 26.77 -2.03 2.10
N ILE A 423 26.12 -3.20 2.01
CA ILE A 423 25.19 -3.51 0.91
C ILE A 423 23.89 -2.71 1.11
N LEU A 424 23.36 -2.70 2.33
CA LEU A 424 22.13 -2.01 2.70
C LEU A 424 22.28 -0.48 2.61
N SER A 425 23.45 0.06 2.96
CA SER A 425 23.72 1.49 2.83
C SER A 425 23.76 1.93 1.36
N ARG A 426 24.50 1.21 0.50
CA ARG A 426 24.74 1.61 -0.91
C ARG A 426 23.59 1.34 -1.88
N ALA A 427 22.70 0.39 -1.57
CA ALA A 427 21.64 -0.07 -2.46
C ALA A 427 20.26 0.01 -1.81
N LYS A 428 19.21 0.18 -2.63
CA LYS A 428 17.82 -0.06 -2.23
C LYS A 428 17.59 -1.58 -2.29
N VAL A 429 17.16 -2.18 -1.18
CA VAL A 429 16.86 -3.61 -1.12
C VAL A 429 15.36 -3.80 -0.94
N MET A 430 14.76 -4.64 -1.79
CA MET A 430 13.37 -5.07 -1.68
C MET A 430 13.34 -6.58 -1.43
N LEU A 431 12.61 -7.01 -0.41
CA LEU A 431 12.40 -8.40 -0.03
C LEU A 431 10.91 -8.72 -0.13
N ALA A 432 10.52 -9.69 -0.95
CA ALA A 432 9.10 -10.04 -1.13
C ALA A 432 8.38 -10.33 0.20
N GLY A 433 9.04 -11.01 1.14
CA GLY A 433 8.45 -11.33 2.44
C GLY A 433 8.12 -10.11 3.31
N ALA A 434 8.88 -9.01 3.18
CA ALA A 434 8.58 -7.76 3.90
C ALA A 434 7.24 -7.15 3.46
N TYR A 435 6.93 -7.23 2.16
CA TYR A 435 5.67 -6.72 1.59
C TYR A 435 4.51 -7.70 1.82
N SER A 436 4.76 -9.01 1.73
CA SER A 436 3.70 -10.01 1.96
C SER A 436 3.25 -10.08 3.41
N SER A 437 4.13 -9.80 4.38
CA SER A 437 3.83 -10.05 5.79
C SER A 437 2.78 -9.10 6.36
N ALA A 438 2.73 -7.85 5.89
CA ALA A 438 1.69 -6.90 6.27
C ALA A 438 0.29 -7.37 5.86
N MET A 439 0.17 -7.94 4.64
CA MET A 439 -1.09 -8.52 4.18
C MET A 439 -1.48 -9.75 4.98
N ARG A 440 -0.54 -10.41 5.65
CA ARG A 440 -0.84 -11.52 6.55
C ARG A 440 -1.04 -11.07 7.99
N GLN A 441 -0.84 -9.78 8.28
CA GLN A 441 -0.77 -9.22 9.62
C GLN A 441 0.18 -10.04 10.50
N LYS A 442 1.35 -10.38 9.95
CA LYS A 442 2.43 -11.10 10.64
C LYS A 442 3.66 -10.22 10.71
N ILE A 443 4.32 -10.25 11.87
CA ILE A 443 5.62 -9.64 12.04
C ILE A 443 6.63 -10.46 11.23
N TRP A 444 7.39 -9.80 10.36
CA TRP A 444 8.36 -10.47 9.50
C TRP A 444 9.79 -10.40 10.04
N LEU A 445 10.14 -9.31 10.73
CA LEU A 445 11.41 -9.20 11.43
C LEU A 445 11.21 -9.49 12.91
N PRO A 446 11.83 -10.55 13.45
CA PRO A 446 11.71 -10.84 14.86
C PRO A 446 12.27 -9.67 15.68
N THR A 447 11.47 -9.16 16.60
CA THR A 447 11.95 -8.35 17.72
C THR A 447 12.82 -9.27 18.57
N ILE A 448 14.10 -8.92 18.77
CA ILE A 448 15.05 -9.81 19.47
C ILE A 448 14.45 -10.27 20.80
N LEU A 449 14.21 -11.58 20.89
CA LEU A 449 13.82 -12.30 22.09
C LEU A 449 15.08 -12.84 22.75
N LYS A 450 15.33 -12.35 23.98
CA LYS A 450 16.37 -12.71 24.97
C LYS A 450 17.71 -11.97 24.85
N GLY A 451 17.83 -10.89 25.62
CA GLY A 451 19.11 -10.44 26.20
C GLY A 451 19.73 -9.16 25.62
N SER A 452 19.32 -8.71 24.44
CA SER A 452 19.74 -7.42 23.88
C SER A 452 18.51 -6.69 23.32
N SER A 453 18.24 -5.48 23.80
CA SER A 453 17.08 -4.68 23.42
C SER A 453 17.21 -3.96 22.06
N THR A 454 18.18 -4.36 21.25
CA THR A 454 18.48 -3.73 19.96
C THR A 454 17.66 -4.37 18.85
N GLN A 455 17.10 -3.56 17.95
CA GLN A 455 16.40 -4.05 16.75
C GLN A 455 17.37 -4.76 15.77
N LEU A 456 16.86 -5.65 14.93
CA LEU A 456 17.68 -6.36 13.93
C LEU A 456 18.17 -5.43 12.80
N ALA A 457 17.38 -4.43 12.43
CA ALA A 457 17.74 -3.47 11.38
C ALA A 457 18.91 -2.56 11.83
N PRO A 458 20.00 -2.45 11.06
CA PRO A 458 21.18 -1.69 11.46
C PRO A 458 20.88 -0.20 11.54
N LEU A 459 21.07 0.40 12.72
CA LEU A 459 20.75 1.80 13.01
C LEU A 459 21.58 2.80 12.18
N GLU A 460 22.75 2.39 11.70
CA GLU A 460 23.56 3.20 10.78
C GLU A 460 22.94 3.35 9.37
N VAL A 461 22.03 2.44 8.99
CA VAL A 461 21.32 2.49 7.69
C VAL A 461 19.86 2.91 7.87
N PHE A 462 19.22 2.42 8.92
CA PHE A 462 17.81 2.65 9.25
C PHE A 462 17.74 3.27 10.66
N PRO A 463 18.00 4.58 10.79
CA PRO A 463 18.28 5.19 12.09
C PRO A 463 17.06 5.34 12.99
N VAL A 464 15.85 5.40 12.43
CA VAL A 464 14.64 5.69 13.21
C VAL A 464 13.96 4.38 13.63
N GLN A 465 13.84 4.18 14.94
CA GLN A 465 13.28 2.98 15.54
C GLN A 465 11.75 3.03 15.67
N GLN A 466 11.24 4.20 16.05
CA GLN A 466 9.83 4.41 16.42
C GLN A 466 9.41 5.88 16.38
N ILE A 467 8.11 6.13 16.32
CA ILE A 467 7.47 7.43 16.54
C ILE A 467 6.63 7.35 17.81
N LEU A 468 6.80 8.30 18.72
CA LEU A 468 6.00 8.46 19.92
C LEU A 468 5.05 9.64 19.70
N VAL A 469 3.75 9.37 19.75
CA VAL A 469 2.72 10.36 19.47
C VAL A 469 1.92 10.60 20.74
N ARG A 470 1.91 11.86 21.19
CA ARG A 470 1.03 12.34 22.24
C ARG A 470 -0.13 13.10 21.62
N PHE A 471 -1.35 12.63 21.80
CA PHE A 471 -2.54 13.43 21.53
C PHE A 471 -2.92 14.16 22.81
N GLU A 472 -3.07 15.48 22.72
CA GLU A 472 -3.43 16.36 23.81
C GLU A 472 -4.73 17.09 23.45
N VAL A 473 -5.77 16.96 24.27
CA VAL A 473 -7.01 17.72 24.12
C VAL A 473 -7.15 18.64 25.32
N ARG A 474 -7.17 19.96 25.05
CA ARG A 474 -7.43 21.02 26.03
C ARG A 474 -8.84 21.53 25.82
N ARG A 475 -9.70 21.34 26.83
CA ARG A 475 -11.08 21.81 26.81
C ARG A 475 -11.27 22.92 27.84
N GLU A 476 -11.87 24.02 27.40
CA GLU A 476 -12.29 25.09 28.30
C GLU A 476 -13.68 24.78 28.88
N GLU A 477 -13.75 24.53 30.19
CA GLU A 477 -14.98 24.10 30.86
C GLU A 477 -15.89 25.27 31.28
N THR A 478 -17.12 24.92 31.69
CA THR A 478 -18.21 25.83 32.02
C THR A 478 -17.92 26.77 33.20
N TRP A 479 -16.80 26.63 33.92
CA TRP A 479 -16.41 27.49 35.05
C TRP A 479 -15.06 28.19 34.86
N GLY A 480 -14.47 28.14 33.66
CA GLY A 480 -13.14 28.69 33.37
C GLY A 480 -11.98 27.78 33.81
N GLU A 481 -12.28 26.57 34.29
CA GLU A 481 -11.29 25.51 34.46
C GLU A 481 -10.94 24.90 33.09
N THR A 482 -9.67 24.59 32.87
CA THR A 482 -9.21 23.91 31.65
C THR A 482 -8.92 22.45 31.99
N SER A 483 -9.67 21.52 31.41
CA SER A 483 -9.33 20.10 31.49
C SER A 483 -8.37 19.75 30.36
N THR A 484 -7.29 19.06 30.70
CA THR A 484 -6.34 18.54 29.73
C THR A 484 -6.34 17.03 29.82
N THR A 485 -6.55 16.37 28.68
CA THR A 485 -6.45 14.92 28.55
C THR A 485 -5.36 14.57 27.54
N HIS A 486 -4.62 13.50 27.82
CA HIS A 486 -3.56 13.04 26.94
C HIS A 486 -3.62 11.53 26.71
N SER A 487 -3.32 11.10 25.49
CA SER A 487 -3.06 9.70 25.18
C SER A 487 -1.70 9.55 24.49
N TYR A 488 -1.07 8.39 24.68
CA TYR A 488 0.25 8.08 24.12
C TYR A 488 0.17 6.86 23.20
N HIS A 489 0.68 7.02 21.98
CA HIS A 489 0.73 5.99 20.96
C HIS A 489 2.16 5.80 20.49
N CYS A 490 2.52 4.57 20.16
CA CYS A 490 3.80 4.24 19.56
C CYS A 490 3.55 3.76 18.13
N VAL A 491 4.40 4.15 17.20
CA VAL A 491 4.49 3.57 15.86
C VAL A 491 5.84 2.91 15.73
N CYS A 492 5.89 1.59 15.53
CA CYS A 492 7.16 0.93 15.27
C CYS A 492 7.59 1.12 13.82
N LEU A 493 8.86 1.48 13.59
CA LEU A 493 9.44 1.67 12.25
C LEU A 493 10.51 0.63 11.90
N SER A 494 10.88 -0.21 12.86
CA SER A 494 12.00 -1.15 12.74
C SER A 494 11.87 -2.15 11.59
N ASP A 495 10.63 -2.45 11.19
CA ASP A 495 10.29 -3.41 10.15
C ASP A 495 9.94 -2.78 8.78
N GLY A 496 9.90 -1.44 8.71
CA GLY A 496 9.65 -0.67 7.48
C GLY A 496 10.90 -0.43 6.64
N LEU A 497 12.10 -0.60 7.21
CA LEU A 497 13.40 -0.40 6.53
C LEU A 497 13.52 0.95 5.83
N LEU A 498 13.09 2.02 6.50
CA LEU A 498 13.11 3.38 5.96
C LEU A 498 14.49 4.02 6.12
N LYS A 499 15.11 4.41 5.00
CA LYS A 499 16.34 5.23 4.98
C LYS A 499 16.06 6.65 5.51
N PRO A 500 17.08 7.41 5.95
CA PRO A 500 16.86 8.68 6.64
C PRO A 500 16.02 9.69 5.86
N GLU A 501 16.36 9.98 4.60
CA GLU A 501 15.61 10.92 3.76
C GLU A 501 14.19 10.42 3.46
N HIS A 502 14.06 9.11 3.19
CA HIS A 502 12.78 8.49 2.89
C HIS A 502 11.83 8.58 4.10
N PHE A 503 12.34 8.30 5.31
CA PHE A 503 11.60 8.52 6.55
C PHE A 503 11.24 10.00 6.69
N ALA A 504 12.20 10.91 6.57
CA ALA A 504 12.01 12.32 6.88
C ALA A 504 11.00 13.02 5.95
N ALA A 505 11.05 12.72 4.65
CA ALA A 505 10.09 13.24 3.67
C ALA A 505 8.66 12.70 3.93
N ASN A 506 8.55 11.41 4.24
CA ASN A 506 7.26 10.78 4.52
C ASN A 506 6.72 11.14 5.91
N PHE A 507 7.59 11.47 6.87
CA PHE A 507 7.22 11.92 8.21
C PHE A 507 6.49 13.27 8.18
N LEU A 508 6.87 14.17 7.26
CA LEU A 508 6.12 15.41 7.04
C LEU A 508 4.70 15.15 6.52
N LEU A 509 4.54 14.18 5.61
CA LEU A 509 3.23 13.73 5.16
C LEU A 509 2.44 13.09 6.30
N TYR A 510 3.09 12.28 7.15
CA TYR A 510 2.44 11.72 8.34
C TYR A 510 1.91 12.80 9.29
N ILE A 511 2.72 13.83 9.61
CA ILE A 511 2.27 14.96 10.44
C ILE A 511 1.07 15.67 9.81
N ASP A 512 1.12 15.91 8.50
CA ASP A 512 0.02 16.54 7.75
C ASP A 512 -1.31 15.78 7.89
N THR A 513 -1.24 14.45 7.97
CA THR A 513 -2.43 13.60 8.10
C THR A 513 -3.02 13.56 9.51
N LEU A 514 -2.36 14.15 10.52
CA LEU A 514 -2.90 14.22 11.87
C LEU A 514 -3.96 15.32 12.03
N ASP A 515 -3.96 16.33 11.14
CA ASP A 515 -4.84 17.50 11.23
C ASP A 515 -6.34 17.18 11.02
N ASP A 516 -6.66 16.12 10.27
CA ASP A 516 -8.03 15.72 9.90
C ASP A 516 -8.57 14.54 10.74
N MET A 517 -8.00 14.34 11.94
CA MET A 517 -8.36 13.25 12.85
C MET A 517 -9.69 13.55 13.56
N SER A 518 -10.82 13.39 12.87
CA SER A 518 -12.08 13.11 13.58
C SER A 518 -11.99 11.68 14.14
N ALA A 519 -12.09 11.54 15.46
CA ALA A 519 -11.80 10.29 16.16
C ALA A 519 -12.74 9.12 15.79
N ASP A 520 -13.89 9.41 15.15
CA ASP A 520 -14.99 8.46 14.98
C ASP A 520 -15.00 7.75 13.60
N PHE A 521 -14.28 8.24 12.58
CA PHE A 521 -14.41 7.73 11.19
C PHE A 521 -13.10 7.29 10.52
N PHE A 522 -12.02 7.21 11.28
CA PHE A 522 -10.67 7.07 10.74
C PHE A 522 -10.12 5.63 10.87
N ASP A 523 -9.40 5.13 9.84
CA ASP A 523 -8.60 3.90 9.97
C ASP A 523 -7.15 4.28 10.35
N PRO A 524 -6.78 4.21 11.65
CA PRO A 524 -5.45 4.62 12.12
C PRO A 524 -4.32 3.77 11.52
N LYS A 525 -4.59 2.56 11.02
CA LYS A 525 -3.58 1.76 10.33
C LYS A 525 -3.32 2.28 8.93
N ALA A 526 -4.36 2.63 8.19
CA ALA A 526 -4.22 3.17 6.83
C ALA A 526 -3.50 4.52 6.81
N GLN A 527 -3.54 5.31 7.90
CA GLN A 527 -2.74 6.53 8.03
C GLN A 527 -1.24 6.26 7.97
N LEU A 528 -0.79 5.10 8.46
CA LEU A 528 0.62 4.70 8.39
C LEU A 528 1.07 4.42 6.95
N PHE A 529 0.16 4.38 5.97
CA PHE A 529 0.54 4.41 4.55
C PHE A 529 1.22 5.72 4.16
N SER A 530 1.01 6.82 4.87
CA SER A 530 1.81 8.05 4.68
C SER A 530 3.31 7.82 4.84
N LEU A 531 3.70 6.87 5.71
CA LEU A 531 5.09 6.50 5.97
C LEU A 531 5.65 5.49 4.95
N SER A 532 4.78 4.67 4.34
CA SER A 532 5.17 3.58 3.43
C SER A 532 4.83 3.79 1.95
N SER A 533 4.07 4.82 1.63
CA SER A 533 3.79 5.32 0.29
C SER A 533 3.75 6.83 0.37
N GLY A 534 4.92 7.44 0.24
CA GLY A 534 5.11 8.89 0.27
C GLY A 534 6.05 9.35 -0.84
N PRO A 535 6.45 10.63 -0.87
CA PRO A 535 7.35 11.16 -1.89
C PRO A 535 8.76 10.53 -1.85
N GLY A 536 9.17 9.98 -0.70
CA GLY A 536 10.47 9.32 -0.49
C GLY A 536 11.70 10.22 -0.55
N SER A 537 11.54 11.49 -0.93
CA SER A 537 12.58 12.52 -0.99
C SER A 537 11.95 13.92 -0.88
N PHE A 538 12.70 14.89 -0.37
CA PHE A 538 12.22 16.28 -0.23
C PHE A 538 12.03 17.01 -1.57
N THR A 539 12.72 16.57 -2.63
CA THR A 539 12.60 17.18 -3.96
C THR A 539 11.32 16.77 -4.68
N ASN A 540 10.78 15.60 -4.32
CA ASN A 540 9.64 14.96 -4.95
C ASN A 540 8.33 15.49 -4.38
N ASP A 541 7.34 15.74 -5.24
CA ASP A 541 6.02 16.24 -4.84
C ASP A 541 5.09 15.07 -4.43
N PRO A 542 4.54 15.05 -3.19
CA PRO A 542 3.66 14.00 -2.69
C PRO A 542 2.44 13.69 -3.57
N ARG A 543 2.03 14.66 -4.41
CA ARG A 543 0.86 14.53 -5.30
C ARG A 543 1.17 13.79 -6.60
N SER A 544 2.40 13.89 -7.07
CA SER A 544 2.85 13.36 -8.36
C SER A 544 3.85 12.22 -8.24
N THR A 545 4.32 11.93 -7.03
CA THR A 545 5.26 10.85 -6.73
C THR A 545 4.80 10.06 -5.51
N ALA A 546 5.03 8.75 -5.55
CA ALA A 546 4.62 7.84 -4.50
C ALA A 546 5.54 6.61 -4.51
N GLN A 547 6.67 6.70 -3.82
CA GLN A 547 7.58 5.58 -3.66
C GLN A 547 7.04 4.63 -2.58
N VAL A 548 6.92 3.34 -2.93
CA VAL A 548 6.38 2.32 -2.02
C VAL A 548 7.50 1.57 -1.27
N SER A 549 7.37 1.50 0.05
CA SER A 549 8.16 0.68 0.97
C SER A 549 7.28 -0.39 1.65
N PRO A 550 7.86 -1.34 2.41
CA PRO A 550 7.07 -2.26 3.21
C PRO A 550 6.13 -1.50 4.16
N ILE A 551 4.92 -2.03 4.33
CA ILE A 551 3.97 -1.59 5.35
C ILE A 551 4.51 -2.03 6.72
N LEU A 552 4.34 -1.20 7.74
CA LEU A 552 4.82 -1.43 9.10
C LEU A 552 4.04 -2.57 9.78
N THR A 553 4.51 -3.80 9.59
CA THR A 553 3.82 -5.05 9.96
C THR A 553 3.44 -5.12 11.44
N GLU A 554 4.32 -4.71 12.35
CA GLU A 554 4.04 -4.75 13.79
C GLU A 554 2.81 -3.91 14.16
N ASN A 555 2.69 -2.71 13.60
CA ASN A 555 1.52 -1.85 13.80
C ASN A 555 0.25 -2.47 13.20
N PHE A 556 0.38 -3.17 12.08
CA PHE A 556 -0.74 -3.81 11.39
C PHE A 556 -1.21 -5.12 12.06
N THR A 557 -0.36 -5.77 12.86
CA THR A 557 -0.70 -7.02 13.58
C THR A 557 -1.65 -6.81 14.75
N LEU A 558 -1.63 -5.64 15.38
CA LEU A 558 -2.47 -5.35 16.55
C LEU A 558 -3.93 -5.08 16.15
N PRO A 559 -4.94 -5.45 16.96
CA PRO A 559 -6.33 -5.10 16.67
C PRO A 559 -6.54 -3.58 16.67
N LEU A 560 -7.48 -3.09 15.86
CA LEU A 560 -7.84 -1.67 15.80
C LEU A 560 -8.51 -1.19 17.10
N GLU A 561 -9.42 -2.00 17.65
CA GLU A 561 -10.17 -1.70 18.88
C GLU A 561 -10.09 -2.86 19.88
N CYS A 562 -10.09 -2.52 21.16
CA CYS A 562 -10.14 -3.50 22.24
C CYS A 562 -11.57 -4.07 22.38
N PRO A 563 -11.77 -5.40 22.28
CA PRO A 563 -13.07 -5.99 22.60
C PRO A 563 -13.40 -5.95 24.10
N SER A 564 -12.44 -5.56 24.97
CA SER A 564 -12.65 -5.47 26.42
C SER A 564 -13.08 -4.06 26.85
N PRO A 565 -14.20 -3.92 27.60
CA PRO A 565 -14.65 -2.63 28.13
C PRO A 565 -13.71 -2.02 29.18
N LEU A 566 -12.70 -2.76 29.66
CA LEU A 566 -11.73 -2.30 30.66
C LEU A 566 -10.61 -1.41 30.08
N TYR A 567 -10.35 -1.50 28.77
CA TYR A 567 -9.32 -0.71 28.09
C TYR A 567 -9.95 0.01 26.90
N ARG A 568 -10.50 1.20 27.15
CA ARG A 568 -11.03 2.06 26.09
C ARG A 568 -9.86 2.81 25.44
N GLY A 569 -9.48 2.45 24.21
CA GLY A 569 -8.41 3.13 23.44
C GLY A 569 -7.84 2.32 22.27
N ILE A 570 -7.03 2.98 21.42
CA ILE A 570 -6.36 2.37 20.25
C ILE A 570 -5.13 1.58 20.70
N PHE A 571 -5.03 0.31 20.33
CA PHE A 571 -3.81 -0.48 20.54
C PHE A 571 -2.67 0.04 19.66
N SER A 572 -1.48 0.17 20.26
CA SER A 572 -0.24 0.50 19.57
C SER A 572 0.87 -0.43 20.06
N PRO A 573 1.94 -0.64 19.26
CA PRO A 573 3.10 -1.39 19.71
C PRO A 573 3.68 -0.86 21.03
N LEU A 574 4.43 -1.71 21.72
CA LEU A 574 5.15 -1.27 22.91
C LEU A 574 6.32 -0.37 22.52
N VAL A 575 6.60 0.61 23.37
CA VAL A 575 7.79 1.45 23.24
C VAL A 575 9.02 0.57 23.41
N ARG A 576 10.00 0.75 22.52
CA ARG A 576 11.29 0.07 22.57
C ARG A 576 12.30 0.90 23.32
N ASP A 577 13.32 0.22 23.85
CA ASP A 577 14.48 0.89 24.41
C ASP A 577 15.12 1.80 23.36
N LEU A 578 15.49 3.01 23.79
CA LEU A 578 16.24 3.93 22.94
C LEU A 578 17.69 3.47 22.94
N ALA A 579 18.08 2.81 21.86
CA ALA A 579 19.43 2.32 21.67
C ALA A 579 20.41 3.47 21.41
N LEU A 580 21.68 3.28 21.76
CA LEU A 580 22.73 4.22 21.38
C LEU A 580 22.83 4.31 19.85
N GLY A 581 22.76 5.54 19.32
CA GLY A 581 22.75 5.82 17.89
C GLY A 581 21.40 5.68 17.20
N GLY A 582 20.38 5.16 17.88
CA GLY A 582 19.01 5.07 17.37
C GLY A 582 18.21 6.33 17.65
N TRP A 583 17.42 6.73 16.67
CA TRP A 583 16.55 7.90 16.73
C TRP A 583 15.10 7.50 17.00
N THR A 584 14.42 8.31 17.80
CA THR A 584 12.99 8.24 18.07
C THR A 584 12.36 9.59 17.72
N ALA A 585 11.37 9.58 16.83
CA ALA A 585 10.58 10.77 16.55
C ALA A 585 9.54 10.95 17.66
N ILE A 586 9.36 12.18 18.13
CA ILE A 586 8.34 12.56 19.10
C ILE A 586 7.41 13.54 18.39
N VAL A 587 6.11 13.30 18.48
CA VAL A 587 5.06 14.16 17.94
C VAL A 587 4.08 14.47 19.07
N SER A 588 3.78 15.74 19.27
CA SER A 588 2.70 16.24 20.11
C SER A 588 1.66 16.87 19.22
N TYR A 589 0.48 16.25 19.16
CA TYR A 589 -0.67 16.78 18.47
C TYR A 589 -1.64 17.37 19.50
N GLU A 590 -1.79 18.70 19.47
CA GLU A 590 -2.56 19.46 20.44
C GLU A 590 -3.84 20.00 19.81
N THR A 591 -4.97 19.64 20.40
CA THR A 591 -6.30 20.15 20.07
C THR A 591 -6.77 21.08 21.17
N TYR A 592 -7.25 22.26 20.79
CA TYR A 592 -7.86 23.22 21.71
C TYR A 592 -9.34 23.40 21.36
N GLU A 593 -10.19 23.13 22.36
CA GLU A 593 -11.65 23.24 22.30
C GLU A 593 -12.10 24.48 23.12
N PRO A 594 -12.33 25.63 22.46
CA PRO A 594 -12.82 26.83 23.11
C PRO A 594 -14.26 26.68 23.59
N ARG A 595 -14.60 27.44 24.64
CA ARG A 595 -15.92 27.41 25.26
C ARG A 595 -17.05 27.77 24.29
N GLY A 596 -18.07 26.92 24.22
CA GLY A 596 -19.31 27.20 23.46
C GLY A 596 -19.19 27.04 21.95
N ALA A 597 -18.03 26.60 21.43
CA ALA A 597 -17.87 26.27 20.03
C ALA A 597 -18.43 24.86 19.76
N SER A 598 -19.46 24.77 18.93
CA SER A 598 -19.98 23.49 18.43
C SER A 598 -19.13 22.90 17.28
N SER A 599 -18.13 23.65 16.78
CA SER A 599 -17.36 23.28 15.58
C SER A 599 -15.96 23.93 15.45
N GLY A 600 -15.53 24.80 16.37
CA GLY A 600 -14.28 25.55 16.25
C GLY A 600 -13.14 24.89 17.03
N PHE A 601 -12.40 23.98 16.39
CA PHE A 601 -11.17 23.42 16.96
C PHE A 601 -9.95 24.13 16.39
N SER A 602 -8.95 24.38 17.23
CA SER A 602 -7.62 24.75 16.73
C SER A 602 -6.62 23.64 17.03
N TYR A 603 -5.75 23.38 16.06
CA TYR A 603 -4.79 22.29 16.11
C TYR A 603 -3.37 22.81 16.03
N ARG A 604 -2.47 22.13 16.73
CA ARG A 604 -1.03 22.40 16.69
C ARG A 604 -0.25 21.10 16.73
N ALA A 605 0.60 20.91 15.74
CA ALA A 605 1.58 19.83 15.70
C ALA A 605 2.95 20.34 16.18
N ARG A 606 3.56 19.63 17.13
CA ARG A 606 4.95 19.86 17.54
C ARG A 606 5.74 18.57 17.40
N TYR A 607 6.98 18.65 16.95
CA TYR A 607 7.79 17.44 16.75
C TYR A 607 9.24 17.61 17.20
N ALA A 608 9.91 16.52 17.51
CA ALA A 608 11.35 16.46 17.68
C ALA A 608 11.90 15.09 17.30
N LEU A 609 13.16 15.03 16.91
CA LEU A 609 13.91 13.82 16.68
C LEU A 609 14.87 13.68 17.87
N THR A 610 14.77 12.58 18.59
CA THR A 610 15.54 12.37 19.82
C THR A 610 16.41 11.14 19.75
N ARG A 611 17.58 11.15 20.40
CA ARG A 611 18.43 9.97 20.55
C ARG A 611 19.15 9.95 21.89
N ALA A 612 19.43 8.76 22.40
CA ALA A 612 20.21 8.60 23.62
C ALA A 612 21.70 8.94 23.38
N ARG A 613 22.33 9.68 24.30
CA ARG A 613 23.74 10.10 24.19
C ARG A 613 24.72 9.24 24.99
N ARG A 614 24.52 9.17 26.30
CA ARG A 614 25.47 8.53 27.22
C ARG A 614 25.25 7.03 27.35
N GLN A 615 24.00 6.64 27.53
CA GLN A 615 23.60 5.25 27.77
C GLN A 615 22.23 4.99 27.15
N PRO A 616 21.92 3.74 26.77
CA PRO A 616 20.58 3.37 26.33
C PRO A 616 19.52 3.75 27.38
N ILE A 617 18.36 4.22 26.94
CA ILE A 617 17.23 4.50 27.83
C ILE A 617 16.26 3.32 27.73
N THR A 618 16.16 2.56 28.80
CA THR A 618 15.39 1.32 28.85
C THR A 618 13.97 1.53 29.35
N VAL A 619 13.00 0.81 28.78
CA VAL A 619 11.58 0.91 29.15
C VAL A 619 11.29 0.24 30.49
N ASP A 620 11.89 -0.93 30.74
CA ASP A 620 11.56 -1.78 31.90
C ASP A 620 12.22 -1.36 33.23
N HIS A 621 13.21 -0.45 33.19
CA HIS A 621 13.75 0.18 34.40
C HIS A 621 12.96 1.46 34.72
N PRO A 622 12.79 1.82 36.01
CA PRO A 622 12.18 3.10 36.36
C PRO A 622 12.96 4.21 35.65
N PRO A 623 12.32 4.97 34.75
CA PRO A 623 13.02 6.00 34.01
C PRO A 623 13.49 7.05 35.03
N PRO A 624 14.65 7.69 34.78
CA PRO A 624 15.09 8.78 35.64
C PRO A 624 14.02 9.87 35.72
N ASP A 625 13.91 10.51 36.88
CA ASP A 625 12.90 11.56 37.13
C ASP A 625 13.03 12.74 36.15
N LEU A 626 14.23 12.94 35.58
CA LEU A 626 14.50 13.96 34.58
C LEU A 626 15.51 13.44 33.55
N LEU A 627 15.28 13.72 32.26
CA LEU A 627 16.26 13.50 31.19
C LEU A 627 16.84 14.85 30.75
N GLY A 628 18.13 15.05 31.02
CA GLY A 628 18.82 16.29 30.64
C GLY A 628 19.40 16.24 29.22
N PRO A 629 19.97 17.37 28.73
CA PRO A 629 20.70 17.44 27.45
C PRO A 629 21.89 16.49 27.35
N GLU A 630 22.39 16.04 28.50
CA GLU A 630 23.49 15.09 28.62
C GLU A 630 23.06 13.65 28.34
N ASP A 631 21.80 13.32 28.60
CA ASP A 631 21.26 11.97 28.45
C ASP A 631 20.52 11.80 27.12
N LEU A 632 19.80 12.84 26.71
CA LEU A 632 18.94 12.86 25.53
C LEU A 632 19.34 14.01 24.61
N GLU A 633 19.65 13.70 23.36
CA GLU A 633 19.72 14.70 22.29
C GLU A 633 18.33 14.98 21.75
N VAL A 634 18.00 16.25 21.56
CA VAL A 634 16.75 16.71 20.93
C VAL A 634 17.10 17.61 19.75
N ALA A 635 16.61 17.24 18.57
CA ALA A 635 16.93 17.89 17.31
C ALA A 635 15.67 18.10 16.46
N GLY A 636 15.71 19.09 15.56
CA GLY A 636 14.74 19.23 14.49
C GLY A 636 15.08 18.33 13.29
N LEU A 637 14.31 18.48 12.22
CA LEU A 637 14.48 17.66 11.02
C LEU A 637 15.82 17.95 10.32
N LYS A 638 16.28 19.21 10.32
CA LYS A 638 17.54 19.62 9.68
C LYS A 638 18.75 19.03 10.40
N GLU A 639 18.77 19.09 11.72
CA GLU A 639 19.84 18.55 12.54
C GLU A 639 19.89 17.02 12.44
N PHE A 640 18.72 16.36 12.41
CA PHE A 640 18.62 14.92 12.14
C PHE A 640 19.20 14.55 10.77
N MET A 641 18.84 15.27 9.71
CA MET A 641 19.34 15.01 8.36
C MET A 641 20.84 15.29 8.25
N ALA A 642 21.35 16.36 8.86
CA ALA A 642 22.78 16.63 8.91
C ALA A 642 23.58 15.51 9.61
N ALA A 643 22.98 14.83 10.59
CA ALA A 643 23.60 13.72 11.30
C ALA A 643 23.52 12.37 10.56
N THR A 644 22.50 12.16 9.71
CA THR A 644 22.18 10.83 9.15
C THR A 644 22.29 10.72 7.64
N ALA A 645 22.13 11.83 6.91
CA ALA A 645 22.27 11.93 5.46
C ALA A 645 22.71 13.36 5.08
N PRO A 646 23.97 13.74 5.38
CA PRO A 646 24.50 15.08 5.16
C PRO A 646 24.54 15.50 3.68
N GLU A 647 24.37 14.55 2.76
CA GLU A 647 24.26 14.78 1.32
C GLU A 647 22.94 15.43 0.88
N VAL A 648 21.91 15.43 1.72
CA VAL A 648 20.60 16.01 1.41
C VAL A 648 20.63 17.52 1.55
N ASP A 649 20.13 18.24 0.54
CA ASP A 649 20.08 19.70 0.52
C ASP A 649 19.19 20.27 1.64
N PRO A 650 19.73 21.04 2.61
CA PRO A 650 18.94 21.66 3.67
C PRO A 650 17.85 22.60 3.15
N ALA A 651 18.05 23.25 1.99
CA ALA A 651 17.06 24.16 1.42
C ALA A 651 15.79 23.43 0.95
N ALA A 652 15.93 22.17 0.50
CA ALA A 652 14.78 21.34 0.15
C ALA A 652 13.92 21.00 1.38
N ILE A 653 14.56 20.82 2.55
CA ILE A 653 13.89 20.57 3.83
C ILE A 653 13.11 21.82 4.26
N ASP A 654 13.75 22.99 4.24
CA ASP A 654 13.13 24.26 4.63
C ASP A 654 11.90 24.58 3.75
N ARG A 655 12.01 24.36 2.44
CA ARG A 655 10.88 24.52 1.51
C ARG A 655 9.69 23.64 1.90
N ARG A 656 9.92 22.35 2.20
CA ARG A 656 8.83 21.42 2.57
C ARG A 656 8.20 21.74 3.91
N LEU A 657 8.99 22.16 4.90
CA LEU A 657 8.47 22.64 6.18
C LEU A 657 7.62 23.90 6.01
N GLN A 658 8.03 24.82 5.14
CA GLN A 658 7.29 26.05 4.84
C GLN A 658 5.97 25.75 4.10
N GLU A 659 5.97 24.86 3.12
CA GLU A 659 4.76 24.42 2.42
C GLU A 659 3.75 23.78 3.38
N LEU A 660 4.21 22.91 4.29
CA LEU A 660 3.37 22.29 5.31
C LEU A 660 2.80 23.33 6.28
N HIS A 661 3.64 24.26 6.75
CA HIS A 661 3.21 25.35 7.62
C HIS A 661 2.15 26.24 6.95
N GLN A 662 2.33 26.57 5.67
CA GLN A 662 1.35 27.35 4.89
C GLN A 662 0.03 26.60 4.70
N LYS A 663 0.08 25.29 4.46
CA LYS A 663 -1.12 24.44 4.35
C LYS A 663 -1.91 24.44 5.66
N HIS A 664 -1.23 24.22 6.79
CA HIS A 664 -1.85 24.21 8.12
C HIS A 664 -2.40 25.60 8.52
N ALA A 665 -1.69 26.67 8.14
CA ALA A 665 -2.19 28.03 8.37
C ALA A 665 -3.45 28.34 7.54
N ALA A 666 -3.60 27.74 6.35
CA ALA A 666 -4.75 27.94 5.47
C ALA A 666 -5.96 27.05 5.83
N SER A 667 -5.75 25.90 6.47
CA SER A 667 -6.82 24.97 6.87
C SER A 667 -7.56 25.41 8.14
N GLN A 668 -6.99 26.31 8.94
CA GLN A 668 -7.64 26.85 10.13
C GLN A 668 -8.76 27.82 9.74
N GLN A 669 -10.01 27.35 9.86
CA GLN A 669 -11.20 28.08 9.40
C GLN A 669 -11.67 29.20 10.34
N ASP A 670 -11.08 29.35 11.54
CA ASP A 670 -11.62 30.22 12.58
C ASP A 670 -10.69 31.42 12.94
N PRO A 671 -11.12 32.69 12.75
CA PRO A 671 -10.30 33.88 13.02
C PRO A 671 -10.08 34.19 14.52
N PHE A 672 -10.67 33.43 15.45
CA PHE A 672 -10.74 33.84 16.85
C PHE A 672 -9.47 33.62 17.69
N LEU A 673 -8.46 32.88 17.21
CA LEU A 673 -7.04 32.91 17.64
C LEU A 673 -6.29 31.70 17.04
N PRO A 674 -5.78 31.76 15.79
CA PRO A 674 -4.90 30.71 15.29
C PRO A 674 -3.64 30.62 16.18
N PRO A 675 -3.19 29.41 16.59
CA PRO A 675 -1.91 29.28 17.26
C PRO A 675 -0.81 29.90 16.39
N PRO A 676 0.10 30.72 16.96
CA PRO A 676 1.06 31.49 16.17
C PRO A 676 2.02 30.62 15.35
N HIS A 677 2.11 29.31 15.66
CA HIS A 677 2.93 28.32 14.95
C HIS A 677 2.19 26.97 14.91
N PRO A 678 1.39 26.68 13.86
CA PRO A 678 0.69 25.40 13.73
C PRO A 678 1.64 24.21 13.68
N LEU A 679 2.84 24.41 13.14
CA LEU A 679 3.94 23.44 13.15
C LEU A 679 5.16 24.04 13.84
N SER A 680 5.73 23.37 14.85
CA SER A 680 6.95 23.82 15.54
C SER A 680 7.80 22.67 16.08
N VAL A 681 9.09 22.92 16.34
CA VAL A 681 9.99 21.93 16.95
C VAL A 681 9.84 21.96 18.47
N LEU A 682 9.80 20.80 19.12
CA LEU A 682 9.77 20.66 20.58
C LEU A 682 11.12 21.06 21.17
N ASN A 683 11.09 21.75 22.30
CA ASN A 683 12.30 22.00 23.08
C ASN A 683 12.75 20.74 23.84
N GLN A 684 13.92 20.81 24.47
CA GLN A 684 14.51 19.70 25.22
C GLN A 684 13.57 19.18 26.33
N GLU A 685 12.98 20.08 27.12
CA GLU A 685 12.17 19.75 28.29
C GLU A 685 10.86 19.07 27.88
N ASP A 686 10.15 19.62 26.91
CA ASP A 686 8.91 19.07 26.38
C ASP A 686 9.14 17.68 25.75
N ALA A 687 10.20 17.54 24.95
CA ALA A 687 10.55 16.26 24.31
C ALA A 687 10.89 15.19 25.37
N ALA A 688 11.66 15.55 26.39
CA ALA A 688 11.98 14.66 27.51
C ALA A 688 10.71 14.25 28.29
N GLN A 689 9.82 15.19 28.57
CA GLN A 689 8.58 14.92 29.30
C GLN A 689 7.66 13.97 28.52
N ILE A 690 7.48 14.18 27.21
CA ILE A 690 6.66 13.32 26.35
C ILE A 690 7.26 11.92 26.24
N LEU A 691 8.59 11.82 26.13
CA LEU A 691 9.30 10.54 26.14
C LEU A 691 9.04 9.77 27.44
N LEU A 692 9.24 10.42 28.59
CA LEU A 692 9.00 9.81 29.91
C LEU A 692 7.54 9.38 30.09
N GLY A 693 6.59 10.21 29.66
CA GLY A 693 5.16 9.88 29.64
C GLY A 693 4.85 8.65 28.78
N SER A 694 5.44 8.56 27.60
CA SER A 694 5.28 7.43 26.68
C SER A 694 5.86 6.13 27.27
N LEU A 695 7.03 6.19 27.89
CA LEU A 695 7.66 5.04 28.56
C LEU A 695 6.83 4.54 29.73
N LYS A 696 6.23 5.44 30.52
CA LYS A 696 5.30 5.09 31.60
C LYS A 696 4.03 4.44 31.05
N ALA A 697 3.37 5.07 30.08
CA ALA A 697 2.15 4.55 29.47
C ALA A 697 2.35 3.20 28.78
N SER A 698 3.53 2.96 28.19
CA SER A 698 3.86 1.66 27.59
C SER A 698 3.99 0.54 28.62
N ARG A 699 4.57 0.81 29.79
CA ARG A 699 4.67 -0.16 30.88
C ARG A 699 3.29 -0.54 31.43
N GLU A 700 2.43 0.46 31.64
CA GLU A 700 1.07 0.27 32.15
C GLU A 700 0.20 -0.57 31.20
N ARG A 701 0.44 -0.47 29.88
CA ARG A 701 -0.29 -1.23 28.86
C ARG A 701 0.35 -2.58 28.49
N LYS A 702 1.57 -2.88 28.96
CA LYS A 702 2.35 -4.07 28.55
C LYS A 702 1.55 -5.35 28.59
N GLN A 703 0.89 -5.62 29.72
CA GLN A 703 0.08 -6.82 29.90
C GLN A 703 -1.09 -6.89 28.91
N ALA A 704 -1.85 -5.79 28.76
CA ALA A 704 -2.99 -5.74 27.85
C ALA A 704 -2.59 -5.95 26.39
N VAL A 705 -1.44 -5.40 25.96
CA VAL A 705 -0.91 -5.59 24.60
C VAL A 705 -0.52 -7.05 24.38
N CYS A 706 0.19 -7.67 25.34
CA CYS A 706 0.55 -9.08 25.25
C CYS A 706 -0.69 -9.99 25.18
N GLU A 707 -1.70 -9.75 26.02
CA GLU A 707 -2.96 -10.50 26.00
C GLU A 707 -3.71 -10.32 24.67
N ALA A 708 -3.70 -9.10 24.10
CA ALA A 708 -4.31 -8.83 22.80
C ALA A 708 -3.61 -9.55 21.65
N MET A 709 -2.28 -9.63 21.66
CA MET A 709 -1.50 -10.38 20.66
C MET A 709 -1.77 -11.89 20.74
N GLU A 710 -1.77 -12.47 21.94
CA GLU A 710 -2.10 -13.89 22.15
C GLU A 710 -3.55 -14.22 21.75
N THR A 711 -4.46 -13.28 21.98
CA THR A 711 -5.87 -13.43 21.61
C THR A 711 -6.04 -13.29 20.11
N ALA A 712 -5.36 -12.35 19.44
CA ALA A 712 -5.40 -12.21 17.98
C ALA A 712 -4.98 -13.51 17.26
N GLU A 713 -3.96 -14.20 17.76
CA GLU A 713 -3.56 -15.53 17.28
C GLU A 713 -4.65 -16.61 17.46
N LYS A 714 -5.47 -16.51 18.51
CA LYS A 714 -6.60 -17.42 18.74
C LYS A 714 -7.79 -17.12 17.82
N TRP A 715 -8.02 -15.87 17.44
CA TRP A 715 -9.07 -15.51 16.48
C TRP A 715 -8.77 -16.08 15.08
N ASP A 716 -7.48 -16.23 14.74
CA ASP A 716 -7.02 -16.93 13.53
C ASP A 716 -7.33 -18.43 13.56
N SER A 717 -7.60 -19.01 14.74
CA SER A 717 -7.83 -20.44 14.93
C SER A 717 -9.30 -20.86 14.96
N TYR A 718 -10.26 -19.92 14.89
CA TYR A 718 -11.70 -20.25 14.85
C TYR A 718 -12.13 -20.62 13.41
N PRO A 719 -12.28 -21.91 13.08
CA PRO A 719 -12.72 -22.34 11.76
C PRO A 719 -14.26 -22.26 11.65
N GLY A 720 -14.93 -21.89 12.75
CA GLY A 720 -16.36 -22.11 12.95
C GLY A 720 -17.27 -21.09 12.28
N TYR A 721 -16.77 -19.90 11.94
CA TYR A 721 -17.62 -18.83 11.39
C TYR A 721 -17.54 -18.68 9.87
N TRP A 722 -16.46 -19.15 9.25
CA TRP A 722 -16.23 -19.03 7.81
C TRP A 722 -15.87 -20.38 7.20
N LYS A 723 -16.73 -21.39 7.42
CA LYS A 723 -16.76 -22.52 6.49
C LYS A 723 -17.00 -21.92 5.10
N GLU A 724 -15.93 -21.84 4.31
CA GLU A 724 -16.01 -21.81 2.85
C GLU A 724 -17.11 -22.81 2.50
N LYS A 725 -18.22 -22.33 1.92
CA LYS A 725 -19.18 -23.22 1.29
C LYS A 725 -18.44 -23.85 0.11
N LYS A 726 -17.70 -24.92 0.38
CA LYS A 726 -17.50 -26.00 -0.57
C LYS A 726 -18.84 -26.70 -0.70
N THR A 727 -19.64 -26.21 -1.63
CA THR A 727 -20.73 -26.94 -2.28
C THR A 727 -20.65 -26.62 -3.75
#